data_AF-A0A2N8ZIW8-F1
#
_entry.id   AF-A0A2N8ZIW8-F1
#
_cell.length_a   1.000
_cell.length_b   1.000
_cell.length_c   1.000
_cell.angle_alpha   90.00
_cell.angle_beta   90.00
_cell.angle_gamma   90.00
#
_symmetry.space_group_name_H-M   'P 1'
#
loop_
_entity.id
_entity.type
_entity.pdbx_description
1 polymer ?
#
loop_
_entity_poly.entity_id
_entity_poly.type
_entity_poly.pdbx_seq_one_letter_code
_entity_poly.pdbx_strand_id
1 'polypeptide(L)'
;MENFKKAQADISILSDLGAVAVIGMSGEFSGCKNIDEFWSLLKSGKSAGRYTSPDNATKIGMPAQKTHDENYVPWSMPIEDVDQFDARAFEMTAVQAETMDPQCRRFLQACWKGIEHAGYNPMKLNTLNAGVIACSNPNGYLGETVTAHLDANHHAKALQVLTGNSNDFLATWAAYKLNLTGPALTVQTACSSSLVAIANACLQLQTYQADLMIAGGAALTLPQEVGYVRQQGSILSQDGQCSPFSQDASGTLNGNAVATVVLKRVEDAVDDGDHIWAVIRGAGINNDGRAKMDFMAPGVEGQSAVMNKALQLADLLPAQIQFIETHGTGTQLGDEIEVRALSKVYGDSQSTKYLGAVKSNIGHANAGAGIAGFIKTVLSLYHGKIAPNAGNTESNPTLNLDAFHFALPKTLLTWPECDVRRAAISSLGFGGTNAHLILEQAPRLKADDQPQQIEPQDTSLLTFSGTSEASLIEQVASWQTWLTENRPNQSELRAASNALMWNRHHFNYRTAAVGHNWQELTASLTDGVLKQGASRLVLAFTGQGAQWKGMGRYLYQNDPIFKSVTDQCDDYLDEALDIYPASSVWKGDVDFNHAFSNAGGAHYYQFCYQFALAKTITAAGVQYDTVVGHSLGEFAAALICGVMTLPEAVSLVCQRGLAIEKHCKGDVGMMAIRLDREAVLSLLPETLDLAVVNGEQQCVVAGCNTELQDFESELKRRNYQTKRLKTTHGFHSRQMMSACEDFRLACECVEFQPVQGDWISSLTGQRLFSVDADYWVKHLTQEVRFDLVIDNLLEHDVAMIECGGTSVLGDLVQAKLTKFSVTTVFSKNEENKWLAESHAIAFCCDRLNGESKRQPPANIPSYCFDTTRFWSEQAPHAVRWQSEVNSKVLSQDEAEEVVDDELTAWLKSLWCAELGAGVTINDDSDFYALGGNSLAAIQICDQLEKQLDLSFPISRFLNQRTFGQFMNTLMALAEEQPEEMENIR
;
A
#
# COMPACT_ATOMS: atom_id res chain seq x y z
N MET A 1 -17.82 11.56 32.31
CA MET A 1 -18.88 10.52 32.26
C MET A 1 -20.12 11.02 31.53
N GLU A 2 -20.61 12.24 31.80
CA GLU A 2 -21.76 12.84 31.07
C GLU A 2 -21.53 13.00 29.56
N ASN A 3 -20.36 13.50 29.13
CA ASN A 3 -20.05 13.61 27.70
C ASN A 3 -20.01 12.27 26.96
N PHE A 4 -19.60 11.19 27.64
CA PHE A 4 -19.58 9.85 27.07
C PHE A 4 -21.00 9.30 26.90
N LYS A 5 -21.84 9.46 27.94
CA LYS A 5 -23.27 9.09 27.86
C LYS A 5 -24.00 9.89 26.77
N LYS A 6 -23.65 11.17 26.60
CA LYS A 6 -24.20 12.01 25.53
C LYS A 6 -23.77 11.54 24.15
N ALA A 7 -22.49 11.27 23.93
CA ALA A 7 -22.00 10.74 22.65
C ALA A 7 -22.65 9.40 22.31
N GLN A 8 -22.79 8.50 23.29
CA GLN A 8 -23.45 7.20 23.11
C GLN A 8 -24.95 7.35 22.80
N ALA A 9 -25.63 8.32 23.44
CA ALA A 9 -27.02 8.64 23.12
C ALA A 9 -27.17 9.26 21.72
N ASP A 10 -26.27 10.16 21.34
CA ASP A 10 -26.24 10.77 20.00
C ASP A 10 -26.03 9.67 18.93
N ILE A 11 -25.09 8.74 19.15
CA ILE A 11 -24.86 7.60 18.24
C ILE A 11 -26.08 6.68 18.16
N SER A 12 -26.71 6.36 19.30
CA SER A 12 -27.94 5.55 19.31
C SER A 12 -29.05 6.20 18.48
N ILE A 13 -29.26 7.52 18.63
CA ILE A 13 -30.26 8.26 17.86
C ILE A 13 -29.91 8.24 16.37
N LEU A 14 -28.63 8.42 16.02
CA LEU A 14 -28.17 8.35 14.63
C LEU A 14 -28.40 6.97 14.02
N SER A 15 -28.15 5.90 14.78
CA SER A 15 -28.38 4.52 14.35
C SER A 15 -29.87 4.24 14.14
N ASP A 16 -30.74 4.67 15.06
CA ASP A 16 -32.20 4.52 14.93
C ASP A 16 -32.76 5.22 13.68
N LEU A 17 -32.10 6.30 13.23
CA LEU A 17 -32.44 7.03 12.01
C LEU A 17 -31.79 6.43 10.74
N GLY A 18 -31.02 5.36 10.86
CA GLY A 18 -30.26 4.77 9.74
C GLY A 18 -29.24 5.74 9.15
N ALA A 19 -28.64 6.62 9.97
CA ALA A 19 -27.69 7.61 9.48
C ALA A 19 -26.40 6.95 8.95
N VAL A 20 -25.76 7.60 7.99
CA VAL A 20 -24.59 7.07 7.28
C VAL A 20 -23.37 7.95 7.55
N ALA A 21 -22.27 7.34 8.01
CA ALA A 21 -21.00 8.00 8.24
C ALA A 21 -20.21 8.15 6.93
N VAL A 22 -19.62 9.33 6.73
CA VAL A 22 -18.57 9.55 5.73
C VAL A 22 -17.23 9.26 6.40
N ILE A 23 -16.58 8.17 6.00
CA ILE A 23 -15.34 7.68 6.64
C ILE A 23 -14.08 7.94 5.81
N GLY A 24 -14.22 8.14 4.51
CA GLY A 24 -13.10 8.50 3.63
C GLY A 24 -13.55 9.30 2.42
N MET A 25 -12.61 10.02 1.80
CA MET A 25 -12.87 10.80 0.60
C MET A 25 -11.59 10.96 -0.22
N SER A 26 -11.75 11.06 -1.54
CA SER A 26 -10.69 11.45 -2.46
C SER A 26 -11.28 12.27 -3.59
N GLY A 27 -10.51 13.18 -4.16
CA GLY A 27 -11.00 13.96 -5.27
C GLY A 27 -9.95 14.83 -5.94
N GLU A 28 -10.07 14.89 -7.25
CA GLU A 28 -9.40 15.84 -8.14
C GLU A 28 -10.48 16.74 -8.74
N PHE A 29 -10.20 18.03 -8.76
CA PHE A 29 -11.13 19.06 -9.20
C PHE A 29 -10.39 20.01 -10.13
N SER A 30 -11.10 20.76 -10.96
CA SER A 30 -10.47 21.77 -11.81
C SER A 30 -9.48 22.64 -11.00
N GLY A 31 -8.21 22.59 -11.38
CA GLY A 31 -7.11 23.28 -10.71
C GLY A 31 -6.64 22.73 -9.35
N CYS A 32 -7.07 21.54 -8.92
CA CYS A 32 -6.66 20.91 -7.65
C CYS A 32 -6.46 19.40 -7.79
N LYS A 33 -5.31 18.89 -7.33
CA LYS A 33 -4.91 17.46 -7.44
C LYS A 33 -5.40 16.58 -6.29
N ASN A 34 -5.93 17.17 -5.23
CA ASN A 34 -6.40 16.47 -4.03
C ASN A 34 -7.38 17.35 -3.22
N ILE A 35 -7.95 16.77 -2.16
CA ILE A 35 -8.92 17.43 -1.27
C ILE A 35 -8.31 18.57 -0.44
N ASP A 36 -7.02 18.53 -0.13
CA ASP A 36 -6.33 19.56 0.67
C ASP A 36 -6.07 20.83 -0.17
N GLU A 37 -5.65 20.66 -1.41
CA GLU A 37 -5.56 21.73 -2.41
C GLU A 37 -6.95 22.31 -2.70
N PHE A 38 -7.96 21.46 -2.84
CA PHE A 38 -9.34 21.89 -3.03
C PHE A 38 -9.82 22.74 -1.86
N TRP A 39 -9.61 22.30 -0.62
CA TRP A 39 -9.95 23.09 0.56
C TRP A 39 -9.18 24.42 0.61
N SER A 40 -7.91 24.41 0.22
CA SER A 40 -7.07 25.61 0.17
C SER A 40 -7.57 26.62 -0.87
N LEU A 41 -7.97 26.15 -2.05
CA LEU A 41 -8.64 26.96 -3.07
C LEU A 41 -9.94 27.56 -2.53
N LEU A 42 -10.81 26.73 -1.95
CA LEU A 42 -12.11 27.15 -1.40
C LEU A 42 -11.96 28.24 -0.34
N LYS A 43 -11.06 28.05 0.65
CA LYS A 43 -10.79 29.05 1.70
C LYS A 43 -10.29 30.38 1.15
N SER A 44 -9.60 30.36 0.00
CA SER A 44 -9.06 31.57 -0.62
C SER A 44 -10.11 32.37 -1.39
N GLY A 45 -11.29 31.80 -1.68
CA GLY A 45 -12.35 32.44 -2.47
C GLY A 45 -11.97 32.69 -3.93
N LYS A 46 -11.02 31.92 -4.46
CA LYS A 46 -10.56 32.03 -5.85
C LYS A 46 -11.28 31.04 -6.76
N SER A 47 -11.30 31.40 -8.05
CA SER A 47 -11.72 30.55 -9.15
C SER A 47 -10.49 29.85 -9.75
N ALA A 48 -10.65 28.59 -10.13
CA ALA A 48 -9.66 27.78 -10.84
C ALA A 48 -9.62 28.06 -12.34
N GLY A 49 -10.44 29.00 -12.84
CA GLY A 49 -10.55 29.32 -14.25
C GLY A 49 -9.21 29.74 -14.82
N ARG A 50 -8.88 29.20 -16.00
CA ARG A 50 -7.65 29.51 -16.72
C ARG A 50 -7.98 30.10 -18.08
N TYR A 51 -7.28 31.17 -18.43
CA TYR A 51 -7.32 31.73 -19.78
C TYR A 51 -6.61 30.76 -20.74
N THR A 52 -7.28 30.43 -21.86
CA THR A 52 -6.76 29.54 -22.89
C THR A 52 -6.56 30.30 -24.19
N SER A 53 -5.33 30.41 -24.67
CA SER A 53 -5.05 31.10 -25.93
C SER A 53 -5.83 30.46 -27.10
N PRO A 54 -6.51 31.25 -27.96
CA PRO A 54 -7.13 30.75 -29.19
C PRO A 54 -6.20 29.90 -30.07
N ASP A 55 -4.91 30.24 -30.11
CA ASP A 55 -3.90 29.50 -30.87
C ASP A 55 -3.65 28.11 -30.27
N ASN A 56 -3.61 28.00 -28.94
CA ASN A 56 -3.45 26.73 -28.26
C ASN A 56 -4.70 25.86 -28.42
N ALA A 57 -5.89 26.44 -28.31
CA ALA A 57 -7.15 25.73 -28.57
C ALA A 57 -7.20 25.17 -30.00
N THR A 58 -6.67 25.92 -30.97
CA THR A 58 -6.55 25.46 -32.37
C THR A 58 -5.57 24.30 -32.51
N LYS A 59 -4.43 24.31 -31.81
CA LYS A 59 -3.46 23.20 -31.78
C LYS A 59 -4.03 21.93 -31.15
N ILE A 60 -4.90 22.08 -30.16
CA ILE A 60 -5.61 20.98 -29.49
C ILE A 60 -6.84 20.54 -30.31
N GLY A 61 -7.02 21.08 -31.52
CA GLY A 61 -7.96 20.66 -32.56
C GLY A 61 -9.33 21.32 -32.52
N MET A 62 -9.50 22.41 -31.76
CA MET A 62 -10.67 23.27 -31.91
C MET A 62 -10.65 23.94 -33.31
N PRO A 63 -11.76 23.96 -34.07
CA PRO A 63 -11.78 24.58 -35.39
C PRO A 63 -11.40 26.07 -35.32
N ALA A 64 -10.45 26.49 -36.17
CA ALA A 64 -9.98 27.88 -36.22
C ALA A 64 -11.12 28.90 -36.41
N GLN A 65 -12.18 28.51 -37.13
CA GLN A 65 -13.39 29.31 -37.30
C GLN A 65 -14.07 29.65 -35.96
N LYS A 66 -14.04 28.74 -34.98
CA LYS A 66 -14.63 28.96 -33.65
C LYS A 66 -13.70 29.77 -32.74
N THR A 67 -12.39 29.54 -32.81
CA THR A 67 -11.40 30.24 -31.96
C THR A 67 -11.18 31.69 -32.38
N HIS A 68 -11.46 32.03 -33.65
CA HIS A 68 -11.42 33.39 -34.19
C HIS A 68 -12.80 34.09 -34.23
N ASP A 69 -13.85 33.49 -33.68
CA ASP A 69 -15.15 34.13 -33.56
C ASP A 69 -15.07 35.32 -32.59
N GLU A 70 -15.71 36.44 -32.90
CA GLU A 70 -15.77 37.63 -32.02
C GLU A 70 -16.45 37.34 -30.67
N ASN A 71 -17.24 36.26 -30.62
CA ASN A 71 -17.96 35.77 -29.47
C ASN A 71 -17.21 34.61 -28.76
N TYR A 72 -15.96 34.36 -29.12
CA TYR A 72 -15.14 33.35 -28.44
C TYR A 72 -14.78 33.80 -27.01
N VAL A 73 -15.09 32.95 -26.03
CA VAL A 73 -14.76 33.10 -24.62
C VAL A 73 -13.57 32.17 -24.31
N PRO A 74 -12.36 32.71 -24.13
CA PRO A 74 -11.12 31.93 -24.00
C PRO A 74 -10.86 31.48 -22.56
N TRP A 75 -11.82 30.82 -21.91
CA TRP A 75 -11.71 30.33 -20.54
C TRP A 75 -12.08 28.86 -20.41
N SER A 76 -11.32 28.12 -19.61
CA SER A 76 -11.58 26.71 -19.28
C SER A 76 -11.18 26.37 -17.84
N MET A 77 -11.57 25.18 -17.38
CA MET A 77 -11.34 24.68 -16.01
C MET A 77 -10.74 23.26 -16.05
N PRO A 78 -9.46 23.12 -16.47
CA PRO A 78 -8.89 21.79 -16.68
C PRO A 78 -8.52 21.09 -15.36
N ILE A 79 -8.53 19.76 -15.40
CA ILE A 79 -7.73 18.91 -14.51
C ILE A 79 -6.45 18.53 -15.27
N GLU A 80 -5.32 18.66 -14.59
CA GLU A 80 -4.00 18.35 -15.15
C GLU A 80 -3.83 16.84 -15.34
N ASP A 81 -2.92 16.44 -16.23
CA ASP A 81 -2.44 15.05 -16.31
C ASP A 81 -3.55 14.01 -16.58
N VAL A 82 -4.57 14.37 -17.37
CA VAL A 82 -5.73 13.51 -17.69
C VAL A 82 -5.36 12.22 -18.42
N ASP A 83 -4.24 12.23 -19.12
CA ASP A 83 -3.65 11.11 -19.83
C ASP A 83 -2.78 10.21 -18.94
N GLN A 84 -2.48 10.63 -17.70
CA GLN A 84 -1.60 9.90 -16.78
C GLN A 84 -2.37 8.85 -15.96
N PHE A 85 -1.86 7.62 -15.94
CA PHE A 85 -2.44 6.50 -15.18
C PHE A 85 -1.37 5.46 -14.83
N ASP A 86 -1.51 4.78 -13.68
CA ASP A 86 -0.63 3.66 -13.29
C ASP A 86 -1.34 2.35 -13.61
N ALA A 87 -1.09 1.80 -14.80
CA ALA A 87 -1.73 0.58 -15.26
C ALA A 87 -1.30 -0.66 -14.45
N ARG A 88 -0.07 -0.67 -13.90
CA ARG A 88 0.48 -1.80 -13.14
C ARG A 88 -0.23 -1.97 -11.80
N ALA A 89 -0.55 -0.87 -11.12
CA ALA A 89 -1.30 -0.90 -9.86
C ALA A 89 -2.67 -1.59 -9.98
N PHE A 90 -3.24 -1.63 -11.19
CA PHE A 90 -4.54 -2.24 -11.48
C PHE A 90 -4.42 -3.45 -12.41
N GLU A 91 -3.24 -4.04 -12.60
CA GLU A 91 -3.01 -5.21 -13.45
C GLU A 91 -3.66 -5.03 -14.85
N MET A 92 -3.37 -3.91 -15.51
CA MET A 92 -3.84 -3.59 -16.86
C MET A 92 -2.67 -3.59 -17.84
N THR A 93 -2.89 -4.14 -19.05
CA THR A 93 -1.93 -3.96 -20.15
C THR A 93 -1.88 -2.50 -20.58
N ALA A 94 -0.78 -2.13 -21.26
CA ALA A 94 -0.67 -0.80 -21.86
C ALA A 94 -1.78 -0.53 -22.88
N VAL A 95 -2.12 -1.52 -23.71
CA VAL A 95 -3.20 -1.44 -24.72
C VAL A 95 -4.57 -1.25 -24.07
N GLN A 96 -4.84 -1.94 -22.96
CA GLN A 96 -6.08 -1.76 -22.21
C GLN A 96 -6.18 -0.34 -21.64
N ALA A 97 -5.11 0.15 -21.03
CA ALA A 97 -5.09 1.49 -20.46
C ALA A 97 -5.19 2.59 -21.54
N GLU A 98 -4.52 2.41 -22.68
CA GLU A 98 -4.54 3.35 -23.81
C GLU A 98 -5.94 3.45 -24.44
N THR A 99 -6.65 2.33 -24.57
CA THR A 99 -7.98 2.31 -25.18
C THR A 99 -9.11 2.63 -24.22
N MET A 100 -8.86 2.72 -22.91
CA MET A 100 -9.86 2.99 -21.87
C MET A 100 -10.07 4.49 -21.64
N ASP A 101 -11.33 4.91 -21.49
CA ASP A 101 -11.70 6.31 -21.21
C ASP A 101 -10.93 6.81 -19.97
N PRO A 102 -10.24 7.97 -20.04
CA PRO A 102 -9.62 8.61 -18.89
C PRO A 102 -10.53 8.70 -17.65
N GLN A 103 -11.84 8.86 -17.82
CA GLN A 103 -12.80 8.87 -16.72
C GLN A 103 -12.76 7.55 -15.92
N CYS A 104 -12.68 6.40 -16.60
CA CYS A 104 -12.58 5.09 -15.93
C CYS A 104 -11.26 4.95 -15.19
N ARG A 105 -10.16 5.31 -15.84
CA ARG A 105 -8.81 5.25 -15.26
C ARG A 105 -8.66 6.10 -14.00
N ARG A 106 -9.06 7.37 -14.07
CA ARG A 106 -8.98 8.29 -12.93
C ARG A 106 -9.94 7.89 -11.80
N PHE A 107 -11.11 7.34 -12.13
CA PHE A 107 -12.05 6.84 -11.11
C PHE A 107 -11.46 5.69 -10.29
N LEU A 108 -10.71 4.78 -10.90
CA LEU A 108 -10.02 3.69 -10.18
C LEU A 108 -9.03 4.22 -9.15
N GLN A 109 -8.19 5.20 -9.55
CA GLN A 109 -7.25 5.85 -8.65
C GLN A 109 -7.95 6.61 -7.52
N ALA A 110 -9.08 7.27 -7.82
CA ALA A 110 -9.88 7.95 -6.80
C ALA A 110 -10.54 6.96 -5.82
N CYS A 111 -11.01 5.80 -6.28
CA CYS A 111 -11.53 4.74 -5.41
C CYS A 111 -10.44 4.23 -4.47
N TRP A 112 -9.26 3.89 -5.00
CA TRP A 112 -8.11 3.45 -4.22
C TRP A 112 -7.75 4.45 -3.11
N LYS A 113 -7.53 5.71 -3.48
CA LYS A 113 -7.19 6.79 -2.52
C LYS A 113 -8.29 7.01 -1.49
N GLY A 114 -9.56 6.92 -1.89
CA GLY A 114 -10.70 7.07 -0.98
C GLY A 114 -10.75 5.96 0.08
N ILE A 115 -10.46 4.72 -0.32
CA ILE A 115 -10.38 3.57 0.60
C ILE A 115 -9.18 3.70 1.55
N GLU A 116 -8.01 4.09 1.03
CA GLU A 116 -6.83 4.34 1.88
C GLU A 116 -7.05 5.46 2.90
N HIS A 117 -7.75 6.52 2.49
CA HIS A 117 -8.14 7.64 3.35
C HIS A 117 -9.17 7.22 4.41
N ALA A 118 -9.99 6.20 4.13
CA ALA A 118 -10.85 5.57 5.14
C ALA A 118 -10.07 4.64 6.10
N GLY A 119 -8.77 4.42 5.89
CA GLY A 119 -7.95 3.54 6.70
C GLY A 119 -8.20 2.06 6.42
N TYR A 120 -8.53 1.70 5.19
CA TYR A 120 -8.65 0.31 4.73
C TYR A 120 -7.64 0.02 3.63
N ASN A 121 -7.23 -1.25 3.54
CA ASN A 121 -6.41 -1.74 2.44
C ASN A 121 -7.33 -1.98 1.20
N PRO A 122 -7.10 -1.29 0.08
CA PRO A 122 -7.94 -1.38 -1.12
C PRO A 122 -8.13 -2.79 -1.69
N MET A 123 -7.18 -3.69 -1.44
CA MET A 123 -7.19 -5.07 -1.97
C MET A 123 -7.65 -6.12 -0.94
N LYS A 124 -7.96 -5.71 0.31
CA LYS A 124 -8.42 -6.61 1.39
C LYS A 124 -9.79 -6.24 1.92
N LEU A 125 -10.67 -5.73 1.05
CA LEU A 125 -12.07 -5.43 1.37
C LEU A 125 -13.01 -6.63 1.22
N ASN A 126 -12.54 -7.77 0.71
CA ASN A 126 -13.35 -8.97 0.46
C ASN A 126 -13.94 -9.61 1.72
N THR A 127 -13.45 -9.26 2.90
CA THR A 127 -14.05 -9.64 4.19
C THR A 127 -15.31 -8.82 4.51
N LEU A 128 -15.50 -7.69 3.84
CA LEU A 128 -16.70 -6.86 3.88
C LEU A 128 -17.51 -7.09 2.60
N ASN A 129 -18.84 -6.99 2.70
CA ASN A 129 -19.69 -6.88 1.52
C ASN A 129 -19.61 -5.44 0.95
N ALA A 130 -18.43 -5.09 0.42
CA ALA A 130 -18.12 -3.74 -0.06
C ALA A 130 -18.66 -3.52 -1.49
N GLY A 131 -19.43 -2.46 -1.71
CA GLY A 131 -20.00 -2.11 -3.02
C GLY A 131 -19.55 -0.73 -3.55
N VAL A 132 -19.93 -0.44 -4.80
CA VAL A 132 -19.61 0.81 -5.49
C VAL A 132 -20.79 1.33 -6.32
N ILE A 133 -21.10 2.64 -6.19
CA ILE A 133 -22.04 3.33 -7.09
C ILE A 133 -21.34 4.50 -7.76
N ALA A 134 -21.29 4.48 -9.09
CA ALA A 134 -20.50 5.41 -9.87
C ALA A 134 -21.35 6.16 -10.91
N CYS A 135 -20.82 7.26 -11.41
CA CYS A 135 -21.34 7.96 -12.58
C CYS A 135 -20.21 8.62 -13.39
N SER A 136 -20.45 8.83 -14.68
CA SER A 136 -19.53 9.59 -15.55
C SER A 136 -20.27 10.56 -16.46
N ASN A 137 -19.53 11.48 -17.08
CA ASN A 137 -20.05 12.16 -18.27
C ASN A 137 -20.13 11.16 -19.45
N PRO A 138 -20.97 11.44 -20.47
CA PRO A 138 -20.87 10.75 -21.75
C PRO A 138 -19.44 10.74 -22.26
N ASN A 139 -19.05 9.61 -22.86
CA ASN A 139 -17.71 9.44 -23.39
C ASN A 139 -17.38 10.48 -24.47
N GLY A 140 -16.32 11.26 -24.24
CA GLY A 140 -15.74 12.18 -25.22
C GLY A 140 -14.41 11.71 -25.82
N TYR A 141 -13.96 10.50 -25.42
CA TYR A 141 -12.69 9.87 -25.79
C TYR A 141 -12.79 8.99 -27.04
N LEU A 142 -13.92 8.30 -27.24
CA LEU A 142 -14.20 7.50 -28.43
C LEU A 142 -14.53 8.41 -29.62
N GLY A 143 -13.66 8.41 -30.63
CA GLY A 143 -13.94 8.98 -31.96
C GLY A 143 -14.18 7.91 -33.03
N GLU A 144 -14.37 8.36 -34.28
CA GLU A 144 -14.55 7.53 -35.49
C GLU A 144 -13.45 6.46 -35.70
N THR A 145 -12.28 6.57 -35.04
CA THR A 145 -11.11 5.70 -35.25
C THR A 145 -10.81 4.72 -34.13
N VAL A 146 -11.25 4.95 -32.88
CA VAL A 146 -11.22 3.87 -31.86
C VAL A 146 -12.20 2.76 -32.27
N THR A 147 -13.28 3.15 -32.96
CA THR A 147 -14.14 2.24 -33.71
C THR A 147 -13.47 1.57 -34.92
N ALA A 148 -12.34 2.07 -35.44
CA ALA A 148 -11.58 1.40 -36.52
C ALA A 148 -10.71 0.24 -36.01
N HIS A 149 -10.45 0.16 -34.71
CA HIS A 149 -9.89 -1.04 -34.06
C HIS A 149 -10.96 -2.15 -33.90
N LEU A 150 -12.23 -1.85 -34.20
CA LEU A 150 -13.28 -2.84 -34.38
C LEU A 150 -13.14 -3.44 -35.78
N ASP A 151 -12.05 -4.17 -36.02
CA ASP A 151 -12.04 -5.09 -37.14
C ASP A 151 -13.09 -6.18 -36.84
N ALA A 152 -14.01 -6.43 -37.77
CA ALA A 152 -15.15 -7.34 -37.54
C ALA A 152 -14.70 -8.78 -37.22
N ASN A 153 -13.42 -9.09 -37.47
CA ASN A 153 -12.79 -10.37 -37.17
C ASN A 153 -12.22 -10.48 -35.73
N HIS A 154 -12.21 -9.39 -34.95
CA HIS A 154 -11.61 -9.34 -33.60
C HIS A 154 -12.62 -8.92 -32.51
N HIS A 155 -13.73 -9.67 -32.40
CA HIS A 155 -14.81 -9.45 -31.42
C HIS A 155 -14.34 -9.23 -29.98
N ALA A 156 -13.27 -9.89 -29.57
CA ALA A 156 -12.61 -9.75 -28.28
C ALA A 156 -12.15 -8.29 -28.00
N LYS A 157 -11.30 -7.74 -28.88
CA LYS A 157 -10.79 -6.35 -28.81
C LYS A 157 -11.96 -5.34 -28.85
N ALA A 158 -12.99 -5.64 -29.64
CA ALA A 158 -14.18 -4.82 -29.71
C ALA A 158 -14.94 -4.71 -28.39
N LEU A 159 -15.12 -5.83 -27.68
CA LEU A 159 -15.76 -5.84 -26.36
C LEU A 159 -14.91 -5.12 -25.31
N GLN A 160 -13.59 -5.22 -25.37
CA GLN A 160 -12.69 -4.50 -24.47
C GLN A 160 -12.81 -2.98 -24.65
N VAL A 161 -12.79 -2.51 -25.89
CA VAL A 161 -13.00 -1.09 -26.22
C VAL A 161 -14.37 -0.63 -25.74
N LEU A 162 -15.43 -1.40 -26.02
CA LEU A 162 -16.79 -1.06 -25.59
C LEU A 162 -16.89 -0.94 -24.07
N THR A 163 -16.37 -1.93 -23.34
CA THR A 163 -16.47 -1.96 -21.87
C THR A 163 -15.59 -0.92 -21.20
N GLY A 164 -14.44 -0.55 -21.77
CA GLY A 164 -13.57 0.50 -21.24
C GLY A 164 -14.08 1.93 -21.48
N ASN A 165 -15.16 2.08 -22.24
CA ASN A 165 -15.62 3.38 -22.73
C ASN A 165 -17.12 3.64 -22.59
N SER A 166 -17.95 2.61 -22.42
CA SER A 166 -19.36 2.81 -22.10
C SER A 166 -19.50 3.24 -20.64
N ASN A 167 -20.41 4.19 -20.42
CA ASN A 167 -20.75 4.66 -19.08
C ASN A 167 -21.22 3.52 -18.16
N ASP A 168 -21.81 2.46 -18.71
CA ASP A 168 -22.42 1.37 -17.94
C ASP A 168 -21.41 0.63 -17.07
N PHE A 169 -20.15 0.51 -17.50
CA PHE A 169 -19.17 -0.38 -16.89
C PHE A 169 -18.24 0.29 -15.87
N LEU A 170 -18.38 1.59 -15.62
CA LEU A 170 -17.50 2.33 -14.70
C LEU A 170 -17.46 1.68 -13.30
N ALA A 171 -18.64 1.41 -12.72
CA ALA A 171 -18.77 0.78 -11.41
C ALA A 171 -18.24 -0.66 -11.40
N THR A 172 -18.51 -1.43 -12.45
CA THR A 172 -18.09 -2.84 -12.53
C THR A 172 -16.59 -2.98 -12.76
N TRP A 173 -15.94 -2.04 -13.46
CA TRP A 173 -14.48 -1.99 -13.55
C TRP A 173 -13.84 -1.72 -12.19
N ALA A 174 -14.40 -0.78 -11.42
CA ALA A 174 -13.94 -0.52 -10.06
C ALA A 174 -14.13 -1.74 -9.16
N ALA A 175 -15.28 -2.40 -9.22
CA ALA A 175 -15.53 -3.62 -8.45
C ALA A 175 -14.55 -4.75 -8.82
N TYR A 176 -14.33 -4.99 -10.11
CA TYR A 176 -13.41 -6.02 -10.60
C TYR A 176 -11.97 -5.74 -10.17
N LYS A 177 -11.47 -4.51 -10.39
CA LYS A 177 -10.07 -4.16 -10.13
C LYS A 177 -9.72 -3.97 -8.66
N LEU A 178 -10.70 -3.72 -7.80
CA LEU A 178 -10.52 -3.57 -6.36
C LEU A 178 -11.08 -4.76 -5.56
N ASN A 179 -11.46 -5.84 -6.24
CA ASN A 179 -12.01 -7.06 -5.63
C ASN A 179 -13.21 -6.79 -4.70
N LEU A 180 -14.13 -5.94 -5.13
CA LEU A 180 -15.35 -5.60 -4.40
C LEU A 180 -16.45 -6.60 -4.73
N THR A 181 -17.11 -7.15 -3.71
CA THR A 181 -18.08 -8.24 -3.85
C THR A 181 -19.54 -7.81 -3.64
N GLY A 182 -19.77 -6.57 -3.22
CA GLY A 182 -21.09 -5.97 -3.03
C GLY A 182 -21.68 -5.33 -4.28
N PRO A 183 -22.78 -4.56 -4.15
CA PRO A 183 -23.49 -3.96 -5.28
C PRO A 183 -22.59 -3.02 -6.11
N ALA A 184 -22.55 -3.23 -7.43
CA ALA A 184 -21.83 -2.38 -8.38
C ALA A 184 -22.81 -1.76 -9.39
N LEU A 185 -23.11 -0.47 -9.26
CA LEU A 185 -24.16 0.21 -10.04
C LEU A 185 -23.65 1.51 -10.68
N THR A 186 -23.98 1.72 -11.96
CA THR A 186 -23.80 3.01 -12.63
C THR A 186 -25.13 3.77 -12.63
N VAL A 187 -25.11 5.06 -12.25
CA VAL A 187 -26.30 5.93 -12.26
C VAL A 187 -26.10 7.15 -13.16
N GLN A 188 -27.14 7.51 -13.91
CA GLN A 188 -27.11 8.65 -14.84
C GLN A 188 -28.38 9.50 -14.70
N THR A 189 -28.22 10.69 -14.12
CA THR A 189 -29.28 11.68 -13.91
C THR A 189 -28.81 13.10 -14.26
N ALA A 190 -27.94 13.22 -15.27
CA ALA A 190 -27.29 14.47 -15.67
C ALA A 190 -26.53 15.12 -14.50
N CYS A 191 -26.75 16.41 -14.22
CA CYS A 191 -26.01 17.16 -13.20
C CYS A 191 -26.22 16.64 -11.76
N SER A 192 -27.28 15.88 -11.50
CA SER A 192 -27.53 15.26 -10.18
C SER A 192 -26.88 13.89 -9.99
N SER A 193 -26.23 13.31 -11.02
CA SER A 193 -25.75 11.92 -11.03
C SER A 193 -24.98 11.52 -9.78
N SER A 194 -23.93 12.26 -9.41
CA SER A 194 -23.09 11.91 -8.26
C SER A 194 -23.79 12.07 -6.91
N LEU A 195 -24.71 13.03 -6.76
CA LEU A 195 -25.45 13.17 -5.50
C LEU A 195 -26.53 12.07 -5.36
N VAL A 196 -27.12 11.65 -6.48
CA VAL A 196 -27.99 10.46 -6.55
C VAL A 196 -27.19 9.18 -6.26
N ALA A 197 -25.94 9.08 -6.72
CA ALA A 197 -25.07 7.95 -6.40
C ALA A 197 -24.85 7.82 -4.88
N ILE A 198 -24.54 8.91 -4.20
CA ILE A 198 -24.38 8.95 -2.73
C ILE A 198 -25.68 8.59 -2.02
N ALA A 199 -26.82 9.15 -2.44
CA ALA A 199 -28.12 8.84 -1.86
C ALA A 199 -28.49 7.34 -2.01
N ASN A 200 -28.23 6.75 -3.18
CA ASN A 200 -28.44 5.32 -3.40
C ASN A 200 -27.46 4.45 -2.59
N ALA A 201 -26.22 4.90 -2.40
CA ALA A 201 -25.26 4.20 -1.55
C ALA A 201 -25.72 4.19 -0.08
N CYS A 202 -26.30 5.29 0.41
CA CYS A 202 -26.94 5.33 1.72
C CYS A 202 -28.06 4.28 1.82
N LEU A 203 -28.88 4.15 0.77
CA LEU A 203 -29.95 3.14 0.74
C LEU A 203 -29.39 1.69 0.82
N GLN A 204 -28.32 1.38 0.08
CA GLN A 204 -27.70 0.04 0.14
C GLN A 204 -27.20 -0.30 1.56
N LEU A 205 -26.61 0.68 2.25
CA LEU A 205 -26.16 0.53 3.64
C LEU A 205 -27.33 0.36 4.60
N GLN A 206 -28.35 1.21 4.51
CA GLN A 206 -29.55 1.20 5.37
C GLN A 206 -30.38 -0.08 5.21
N THR A 207 -30.32 -0.70 4.03
CA THR A 207 -31.03 -1.96 3.72
C THR A 207 -30.14 -3.19 3.85
N TYR A 208 -28.95 -3.04 4.43
CA TYR A 208 -27.96 -4.11 4.67
C TYR A 208 -27.59 -4.91 3.41
N GLN A 209 -27.67 -4.28 2.23
CA GLN A 209 -27.20 -4.87 0.97
C GLN A 209 -25.68 -4.74 0.80
N ALA A 210 -25.04 -3.89 1.60
CA ALA A 210 -23.61 -3.69 1.67
C ALA A 210 -23.19 -3.27 3.09
N ASP A 211 -21.94 -3.53 3.46
CA ASP A 211 -21.35 -3.09 4.74
C ASP A 211 -20.52 -1.82 4.60
N LEU A 212 -19.98 -1.60 3.39
CA LEU A 212 -19.21 -0.44 3.01
C LEU A 212 -19.59 -0.07 1.58
N MET A 213 -19.81 1.22 1.32
CA MET A 213 -20.12 1.71 -0.02
C MET A 213 -19.15 2.79 -0.45
N ILE A 214 -18.59 2.63 -1.65
CA ILE A 214 -17.90 3.68 -2.37
C ILE A 214 -18.93 4.38 -3.26
N ALA A 215 -19.01 5.70 -3.20
CA ALA A 215 -19.90 6.48 -4.06
C ALA A 215 -19.16 7.65 -4.68
N GLY A 216 -19.37 7.92 -5.96
CA GLY A 216 -18.66 9.01 -6.62
C GLY A 216 -18.88 9.07 -8.11
N GLY A 217 -17.98 9.76 -8.79
CA GLY A 217 -17.98 9.81 -10.25
C GLY A 217 -16.76 10.49 -10.84
N ALA A 218 -16.58 10.24 -12.13
CA ALA A 218 -15.56 10.88 -12.96
C ALA A 218 -16.23 11.65 -14.08
N ALA A 219 -16.19 12.97 -14.00
CA ALA A 219 -16.79 13.87 -14.98
C ALA A 219 -15.70 14.71 -15.62
N LEU A 220 -15.22 14.25 -16.77
CA LEU A 220 -14.25 14.95 -17.60
C LEU A 220 -14.92 15.45 -18.88
N THR A 221 -14.50 16.62 -19.35
CA THR A 221 -14.92 17.22 -20.61
C THR A 221 -13.72 17.24 -21.54
N LEU A 222 -13.80 16.54 -22.66
CA LEU A 222 -12.73 16.45 -23.66
C LEU A 222 -13.13 17.13 -24.97
N PRO A 223 -12.19 17.79 -25.68
CA PRO A 223 -10.84 18.14 -25.23
C PRO A 223 -10.85 19.15 -24.06
N GLN A 224 -9.80 19.13 -23.23
CA GLN A 224 -9.59 20.14 -22.19
C GLN A 224 -8.87 21.38 -22.76
N GLU A 225 -8.77 22.43 -21.95
CA GLU A 225 -8.04 23.66 -22.30
C GLU A 225 -8.55 24.40 -23.54
N VAL A 226 -9.84 24.22 -23.85
CA VAL A 226 -10.53 24.94 -24.91
C VAL A 226 -11.62 25.82 -24.35
N GLY A 227 -11.78 27.01 -24.93
CA GLY A 227 -12.89 27.91 -24.66
C GLY A 227 -14.15 27.52 -25.44
N TYR A 228 -15.12 28.43 -25.48
CA TYR A 228 -16.38 28.21 -26.19
C TYR A 228 -16.85 29.50 -26.86
N VAL A 229 -17.73 29.37 -27.86
CA VAL A 229 -18.35 30.53 -28.52
C VAL A 229 -19.66 30.84 -27.81
N ARG A 230 -19.82 32.05 -27.27
CA ARG A 230 -21.08 32.46 -26.63
C ARG A 230 -22.19 32.53 -27.68
N GLN A 231 -23.38 32.05 -27.30
CA GLN A 231 -24.56 32.05 -28.16
C GLN A 231 -25.75 32.57 -27.36
N GLN A 232 -26.63 33.31 -28.03
CA GLN A 232 -27.85 33.79 -27.39
C GLN A 232 -28.72 32.61 -26.95
N GLY A 233 -29.14 32.60 -25.68
CA GLY A 233 -29.93 31.50 -25.10
C GLY A 233 -29.09 30.30 -24.61
N SER A 234 -27.77 30.35 -24.70
CA SER A 234 -26.88 29.34 -24.10
C SER A 234 -26.91 29.42 -22.57
N ILE A 235 -26.68 28.28 -21.91
CA ILE A 235 -26.45 28.23 -20.46
C ILE A 235 -25.02 28.65 -20.06
N LEU A 236 -24.10 28.72 -21.02
CA LEU A 236 -22.70 29.07 -20.77
C LEU A 236 -22.55 30.57 -20.53
N SER A 237 -21.65 30.95 -19.62
CA SER A 237 -21.46 32.34 -19.21
C SER A 237 -20.87 33.20 -20.32
N GLN A 238 -21.12 34.50 -20.25
CA GLN A 238 -20.69 35.44 -21.29
C GLN A 238 -19.23 35.88 -21.14
N ASP A 239 -18.66 35.68 -19.96
CA ASP A 239 -17.37 36.22 -19.51
C ASP A 239 -16.41 35.14 -19.00
N GLY A 240 -16.81 33.87 -19.05
CA GLY A 240 -16.00 32.76 -18.56
C GLY A 240 -15.98 32.65 -17.04
N GLN A 241 -16.98 33.20 -16.34
CA GLN A 241 -17.14 33.04 -14.89
C GLN A 241 -18.47 32.36 -14.55
N CYS A 242 -18.52 31.67 -13.41
CA CYS A 242 -19.78 31.20 -12.83
C CYS A 242 -19.98 31.99 -11.54
N SER A 243 -20.99 32.85 -11.50
CA SER A 243 -21.22 33.78 -10.37
C SER A 243 -22.63 33.60 -9.79
N PRO A 244 -22.91 32.47 -9.11
CA PRO A 244 -24.25 32.15 -8.61
C PRO A 244 -24.78 33.22 -7.66
N PHE A 245 -26.03 33.62 -7.90
CA PHE A 245 -26.78 34.63 -7.13
C PHE A 245 -26.20 36.05 -7.15
N SER A 246 -25.13 36.30 -7.92
CA SER A 246 -24.55 37.62 -8.11
C SER A 246 -25.37 38.45 -9.10
N GLN A 247 -25.32 39.77 -8.99
CA GLN A 247 -25.83 40.68 -10.02
C GLN A 247 -25.19 40.43 -11.40
N ASP A 248 -23.96 39.90 -11.41
CA ASP A 248 -23.16 39.64 -12.60
C ASP A 248 -23.39 38.21 -13.17
N ALA A 249 -24.36 37.47 -12.64
CA ALA A 249 -24.70 36.12 -13.09
C ALA A 249 -25.12 36.11 -14.58
N SER A 250 -24.32 35.47 -15.42
CA SER A 250 -24.52 35.42 -16.88
C SER A 250 -24.57 34.01 -17.48
N GLY A 251 -24.39 32.97 -16.65
CA GLY A 251 -24.35 31.57 -17.05
C GLY A 251 -23.34 30.75 -16.25
N THR A 252 -23.13 29.50 -16.67
CA THR A 252 -22.18 28.56 -16.06
C THR A 252 -20.87 28.46 -16.86
N LEU A 253 -19.81 27.98 -16.23
CA LEU A 253 -18.59 27.54 -16.89
C LEU A 253 -18.44 26.02 -16.73
N ASN A 254 -18.05 25.29 -17.76
CA ASN A 254 -17.80 23.85 -17.64
C ASN A 254 -16.60 23.59 -16.73
N GLY A 255 -16.79 22.73 -15.74
CA GLY A 255 -15.76 22.25 -14.83
C GLY A 255 -15.52 20.76 -14.98
N ASN A 256 -14.55 20.24 -14.24
CA ASN A 256 -14.21 18.83 -14.20
C ASN A 256 -14.04 18.37 -12.74
N ALA A 257 -14.44 17.13 -12.46
CA ALA A 257 -14.22 16.52 -11.15
C ALA A 257 -14.15 15.00 -11.27
N VAL A 258 -13.18 14.40 -10.58
CA VAL A 258 -13.09 12.95 -10.36
C VAL A 258 -12.97 12.73 -8.87
N ALA A 259 -14.01 12.20 -8.23
CA ALA A 259 -14.05 12.12 -6.77
C ALA A 259 -14.89 10.95 -6.26
N THR A 260 -14.55 10.50 -5.06
CA THR A 260 -15.17 9.39 -4.35
C THR A 260 -15.32 9.72 -2.85
N VAL A 261 -16.34 9.12 -2.24
CA VAL A 261 -16.51 9.04 -0.78
C VAL A 261 -16.72 7.59 -0.39
N VAL A 262 -16.26 7.25 0.81
CA VAL A 262 -16.44 5.93 1.42
C VAL A 262 -17.39 6.07 2.59
N LEU A 263 -18.43 5.25 2.59
CA LEU A 263 -19.58 5.35 3.46
C LEU A 263 -19.81 4.04 4.23
N LYS A 264 -20.22 4.17 5.49
CA LYS A 264 -20.69 3.06 6.34
C LYS A 264 -21.89 3.48 7.16
N ARG A 265 -22.64 2.52 7.69
CA ARG A 265 -23.60 2.83 8.77
C ARG A 265 -22.86 3.44 9.95
N VAL A 266 -23.47 4.39 10.66
CA VAL A 266 -22.79 5.09 11.77
C VAL A 266 -22.37 4.12 12.88
N GLU A 267 -23.22 3.15 13.21
CA GLU A 267 -22.91 2.11 14.20
C GLU A 267 -21.67 1.28 13.83
N ASP A 268 -21.61 0.76 12.60
CA ASP A 268 -20.47 -0.02 12.14
C ASP A 268 -19.20 0.82 12.05
N ALA A 269 -19.33 2.10 11.72
CA ALA A 269 -18.19 3.01 11.68
C ALA A 269 -17.60 3.22 13.08
N VAL A 270 -18.45 3.34 14.10
CA VAL A 270 -18.02 3.46 15.49
C VAL A 270 -17.40 2.14 15.98
N ASP A 271 -18.05 1.01 15.71
CA ASP A 271 -17.60 -0.31 16.15
C ASP A 271 -16.24 -0.69 15.55
N ASP A 272 -16.00 -0.35 14.29
CA ASP A 272 -14.73 -0.60 13.62
C ASP A 272 -13.65 0.47 13.92
N GLY A 273 -13.98 1.51 14.69
CA GLY A 273 -13.04 2.60 15.03
C GLY A 273 -12.69 3.52 13.84
N ASP A 274 -13.62 3.70 12.90
CA ASP A 274 -13.48 4.60 11.76
C ASP A 274 -13.42 6.07 12.17
N HIS A 275 -12.66 6.87 11.41
CA HIS A 275 -12.74 8.32 11.51
C HIS A 275 -13.98 8.81 10.77
N ILE A 276 -14.92 9.42 11.48
CA ILE A 276 -16.14 9.97 10.90
C ILE A 276 -15.92 11.46 10.58
N TRP A 277 -15.93 11.82 9.30
CA TRP A 277 -15.76 13.20 8.83
C TRP A 277 -17.05 14.02 8.95
N ALA A 278 -18.18 13.39 8.62
CA ALA A 278 -19.53 13.94 8.72
C ALA A 278 -20.54 12.79 8.70
N VAL A 279 -21.80 13.11 9.01
CA VAL A 279 -22.91 12.15 8.99
C VAL A 279 -23.99 12.62 8.02
N ILE A 280 -24.44 11.72 7.14
CA ILE A 280 -25.60 11.92 6.27
C ILE A 280 -26.84 11.50 7.05
N ARG A 281 -27.71 12.47 7.34
CA ARG A 281 -28.93 12.28 8.15
C ARG A 281 -30.15 11.91 7.32
N GLY A 282 -30.23 12.39 6.09
CA GLY A 282 -31.35 12.14 5.21
C GLY A 282 -31.02 12.46 3.76
N ALA A 283 -31.54 11.66 2.84
CA ALA A 283 -31.31 11.80 1.40
C ALA A 283 -32.65 11.72 0.65
N GLY A 284 -33.03 12.81 -0.02
CA GLY A 284 -34.22 12.90 -0.87
C GLY A 284 -33.85 12.86 -2.35
N ILE A 285 -34.61 12.10 -3.13
CA ILE A 285 -34.61 12.13 -4.60
C ILE A 285 -36.05 12.25 -5.11
N ASN A 286 -36.29 13.10 -6.12
CA ASN A 286 -37.56 13.15 -6.83
C ASN A 286 -37.39 13.59 -8.31
N ASN A 287 -38.48 13.89 -8.99
CA ASN A 287 -38.48 14.52 -10.31
C ASN A 287 -39.51 15.66 -10.38
N ASP A 288 -39.19 16.71 -11.14
CA ASP A 288 -40.07 17.87 -11.38
C ASP A 288 -41.37 17.53 -12.11
N GLY A 289 -41.39 16.43 -12.87
CA GLY A 289 -42.52 16.04 -13.71
C GLY A 289 -42.84 17.08 -14.78
N ARG A 290 -44.13 17.17 -15.14
CA ARG A 290 -44.61 18.06 -16.22
C ARG A 290 -44.94 19.49 -15.78
N ALA A 291 -44.84 19.82 -14.50
CA ALA A 291 -45.33 21.08 -13.93
C ALA A 291 -44.28 22.21 -14.03
N LYS A 292 -43.51 22.22 -15.13
CA LYS A 292 -42.45 23.17 -15.46
C LYS A 292 -42.63 23.70 -16.88
N MET A 293 -41.98 24.82 -17.21
CA MET A 293 -42.20 25.52 -18.49
C MET A 293 -41.84 24.68 -19.73
N ASP A 294 -40.76 23.90 -19.64
CA ASP A 294 -40.31 22.98 -20.68
C ASP A 294 -39.50 21.82 -20.07
N PHE A 295 -38.93 20.94 -20.90
CA PHE A 295 -38.16 19.79 -20.43
C PHE A 295 -36.86 20.18 -19.68
N MET A 296 -36.20 21.25 -20.09
CA MET A 296 -34.91 21.73 -19.58
C MET A 296 -35.04 22.75 -18.44
N ALA A 297 -36.19 23.38 -18.29
CA ALA A 297 -36.49 24.30 -17.21
C ALA A 297 -36.50 23.57 -15.86
N PRO A 298 -35.99 24.20 -14.78
CA PRO A 298 -36.15 23.66 -13.44
C PRO A 298 -37.56 23.92 -12.88
N GLY A 299 -38.02 23.08 -11.94
CA GLY A 299 -39.31 23.24 -11.24
C GLY A 299 -39.18 23.69 -9.78
N VAL A 300 -39.91 24.74 -9.38
CA VAL A 300 -39.91 25.22 -7.97
C VAL A 300 -40.50 24.16 -7.04
N GLU A 301 -41.64 23.57 -7.42
CA GLU A 301 -42.37 22.61 -6.60
C GLU A 301 -41.58 21.31 -6.38
N GLY A 302 -40.90 20.81 -7.42
CA GLY A 302 -40.05 19.63 -7.32
C GLY A 302 -38.86 19.86 -6.39
N GLN A 303 -38.19 21.01 -6.52
CA GLN A 303 -37.09 21.40 -5.63
C GLN A 303 -37.53 21.54 -4.16
N SER A 304 -38.61 22.27 -3.89
CA SER A 304 -39.12 22.39 -2.51
C SER A 304 -39.58 21.05 -1.95
N ALA A 305 -40.16 20.16 -2.77
CA ALA A 305 -40.60 18.84 -2.33
C ALA A 305 -39.42 17.91 -1.97
N VAL A 306 -38.32 17.93 -2.73
CA VAL A 306 -37.14 17.10 -2.40
C VAL A 306 -36.45 17.60 -1.13
N MET A 307 -36.40 18.92 -0.91
CA MET A 307 -35.86 19.51 0.32
C MET A 307 -36.67 19.08 1.55
N ASN A 308 -38.00 19.20 1.49
CA ASN A 308 -38.88 18.73 2.56
C ASN A 308 -38.73 17.23 2.80
N LYS A 309 -38.61 16.42 1.74
CA LYS A 309 -38.42 14.97 1.88
C LYS A 309 -37.12 14.62 2.60
N ALA A 310 -36.02 15.27 2.26
CA ALA A 310 -34.74 15.03 2.93
C ALA A 310 -34.77 15.46 4.41
N LEU A 311 -35.41 16.59 4.73
CA LEU A 311 -35.63 17.05 6.11
C LEU A 311 -36.51 16.07 6.92
N GLN A 312 -37.58 15.55 6.31
CA GLN A 312 -38.45 14.53 6.93
C GLN A 312 -37.69 13.23 7.21
N LEU A 313 -36.89 12.75 6.25
CA LEU A 313 -36.07 11.55 6.43
C LEU A 313 -34.98 11.76 7.49
N ALA A 314 -34.49 12.99 7.66
CA ALA A 314 -33.52 13.35 8.68
C ALA A 314 -34.13 13.59 10.08
N ASP A 315 -35.47 13.64 10.18
CA ASP A 315 -36.22 14.11 11.35
C ASP A 315 -35.74 15.50 11.84
N LEU A 316 -35.66 16.45 10.92
CA LEU A 316 -35.16 17.81 11.18
C LEU A 316 -36.10 18.89 10.65
N LEU A 317 -36.12 20.02 11.35
CA LEU A 317 -36.81 21.23 10.96
C LEU A 317 -35.91 22.12 10.07
N PRO A 318 -36.48 22.88 9.12
CA PRO A 318 -35.71 23.81 8.29
C PRO A 318 -34.83 24.77 9.09
N ALA A 319 -35.30 25.26 10.24
CA ALA A 319 -34.56 26.19 11.10
C ALA A 319 -33.24 25.61 11.67
N GLN A 320 -33.08 24.28 11.67
CA GLN A 320 -31.91 23.60 12.21
C GLN A 320 -30.75 23.50 11.22
N ILE A 321 -30.92 23.91 9.96
CA ILE A 321 -29.86 23.95 8.94
C ILE A 321 -29.20 25.33 8.94
N GLN A 322 -27.87 25.46 8.91
CA GLN A 322 -27.20 26.78 8.87
C GLN A 322 -26.59 27.11 7.51
N PHE A 323 -26.17 26.09 6.77
CA PHE A 323 -25.48 26.22 5.49
C PHE A 323 -26.19 25.38 4.43
N ILE A 324 -26.33 25.93 3.22
CA ILE A 324 -26.90 25.22 2.08
C ILE A 324 -25.93 25.36 0.92
N GLU A 325 -25.30 24.25 0.53
CA GLU A 325 -24.57 24.14 -0.72
C GLU A 325 -25.59 23.93 -1.84
N THR A 326 -25.85 24.99 -2.61
CA THR A 326 -26.88 25.02 -3.63
C THR A 326 -26.41 24.35 -4.92
N HIS A 327 -27.35 24.13 -5.84
CA HIS A 327 -27.00 23.79 -7.20
C HIS A 327 -26.32 24.98 -7.89
N GLY A 328 -26.83 26.20 -7.73
CA GLY A 328 -26.16 27.48 -7.96
C GLY A 328 -25.32 27.50 -9.24
N THR A 329 -25.97 27.60 -10.40
CA THR A 329 -25.30 27.53 -11.71
C THR A 329 -24.85 28.89 -12.24
N GLY A 330 -25.27 29.99 -11.61
CA GLY A 330 -25.03 31.33 -12.16
C GLY A 330 -25.90 31.64 -13.38
N THR A 331 -26.91 30.81 -13.65
CA THR A 331 -27.91 31.10 -14.69
C THR A 331 -29.02 31.93 -14.07
N GLN A 332 -29.41 33.02 -14.73
CA GLN A 332 -30.39 33.96 -14.17
C GLN A 332 -31.72 33.27 -13.80
N LEU A 333 -32.28 32.48 -14.72
CA LEU A 333 -33.53 31.75 -14.49
C LEU A 333 -33.36 30.64 -13.44
N GLY A 334 -32.25 29.90 -13.48
CA GLY A 334 -32.00 28.80 -12.55
C GLY A 334 -31.84 29.28 -11.11
N ASP A 335 -31.03 30.33 -10.90
CA ASP A 335 -30.78 30.93 -9.60
C ASP A 335 -32.07 31.54 -9.01
N GLU A 336 -32.91 32.19 -9.83
CA GLU A 336 -34.22 32.68 -9.40
C GLU A 336 -35.16 31.55 -8.93
N ILE A 337 -35.23 30.46 -9.70
CA ILE A 337 -36.08 29.32 -9.37
C ILE A 337 -35.59 28.63 -8.09
N GLU A 338 -34.28 28.46 -7.95
CA GLU A 338 -33.68 27.85 -6.76
C GLU A 338 -33.92 28.70 -5.50
N VAL A 339 -33.72 30.02 -5.56
CA VAL A 339 -34.01 30.91 -4.42
C VAL A 339 -35.50 30.86 -4.03
N ARG A 340 -36.42 30.83 -5.01
CA ARG A 340 -37.86 30.67 -4.72
C ARG A 340 -38.19 29.32 -4.08
N ALA A 341 -37.52 28.26 -4.49
CA ALA A 341 -37.72 26.93 -3.91
C ALA A 341 -37.16 26.86 -2.47
N LEU A 342 -35.98 27.45 -2.26
CA LEU A 342 -35.35 27.58 -0.95
C LEU A 342 -36.20 28.44 0.00
N SER A 343 -36.75 29.56 -0.46
CA SER A 343 -37.55 30.44 0.41
C SER A 343 -38.83 29.76 0.89
N LYS A 344 -39.48 28.94 0.05
CA LYS A 344 -40.64 28.12 0.44
C LYS A 344 -40.36 27.12 1.57
N VAL A 345 -39.10 26.69 1.76
CA VAL A 345 -38.74 25.64 2.74
C VAL A 345 -37.98 26.22 3.93
N TYR A 346 -37.00 27.08 3.66
CA TYR A 346 -36.06 27.61 4.64
C TYR A 346 -36.30 29.09 4.99
N GLY A 347 -37.12 29.81 4.22
CA GLY A 347 -37.28 31.28 4.32
C GLY A 347 -38.09 31.77 5.53
N ASP A 348 -38.90 30.91 6.15
CA ASP A 348 -39.66 31.23 7.37
C ASP A 348 -38.79 31.23 8.65
N SER A 349 -37.51 30.84 8.54
CA SER A 349 -36.60 30.83 9.68
C SER A 349 -36.04 32.23 9.97
N GLN A 350 -36.06 32.63 11.25
CA GLN A 350 -35.43 33.89 11.71
C GLN A 350 -33.88 33.83 11.73
N SER A 351 -33.30 32.64 11.56
CA SER A 351 -31.85 32.42 11.55
C SER A 351 -31.28 32.61 10.13
N THR A 352 -30.19 33.38 10.01
CA THR A 352 -29.48 33.50 8.72
C THR A 352 -28.99 32.16 8.19
N LYS A 353 -29.26 31.88 6.92
CA LYS A 353 -28.73 30.71 6.19
C LYS A 353 -27.69 31.16 5.17
N TYR A 354 -26.54 30.51 5.16
CA TYR A 354 -25.49 30.80 4.19
C TYR A 354 -25.68 29.94 2.93
N LEU A 355 -25.70 30.57 1.76
CA LEU A 355 -25.82 29.89 0.47
C LEU A 355 -24.45 29.78 -0.20
N GLY A 356 -23.91 28.56 -0.26
CA GLY A 356 -22.67 28.24 -0.95
C GLY A 356 -22.91 27.70 -2.35
N ALA A 357 -21.99 27.95 -3.28
CA ALA A 357 -21.99 27.33 -4.60
C ALA A 357 -20.56 27.08 -5.10
N VAL A 358 -20.11 25.83 -5.00
CA VAL A 358 -18.78 25.33 -5.39
C VAL A 358 -18.46 25.60 -6.86
N LYS A 359 -19.49 25.72 -7.71
CA LYS A 359 -19.35 25.99 -9.14
C LYS A 359 -18.68 27.33 -9.42
N SER A 360 -18.77 28.28 -8.49
CA SER A 360 -18.01 29.53 -8.59
C SER A 360 -16.49 29.31 -8.53
N ASN A 361 -16.04 28.29 -7.81
CA ASN A 361 -14.62 27.99 -7.63
C ASN A 361 -14.08 27.10 -8.75
N ILE A 362 -14.81 26.05 -9.15
CA ILE A 362 -14.27 25.01 -10.06
C ILE A 362 -15.09 24.82 -11.36
N GLY A 363 -16.09 25.67 -11.59
CA GLY A 363 -17.06 25.45 -12.67
C GLY A 363 -18.06 24.33 -12.38
N HIS A 364 -18.96 24.09 -13.32
CA HIS A 364 -19.94 23.02 -13.26
C HIS A 364 -19.33 21.71 -13.75
N ALA A 365 -18.98 20.83 -12.83
CA ALA A 365 -18.40 19.51 -13.11
C ALA A 365 -19.41 18.46 -13.62
N ASN A 366 -20.45 18.86 -14.37
CA ASN A 366 -21.49 17.98 -14.94
C ASN A 366 -21.95 16.85 -13.98
N ALA A 367 -21.78 15.57 -14.34
CA ALA A 367 -22.17 14.43 -13.51
C ALA A 367 -21.47 14.41 -12.13
N GLY A 368 -20.27 14.99 -12.03
CA GLY A 368 -19.47 15.15 -10.81
C GLY A 368 -19.78 16.41 -9.99
N ALA A 369 -20.77 17.22 -10.38
CA ALA A 369 -21.10 18.46 -9.66
C ALA A 369 -21.59 18.21 -8.22
N GLY A 370 -22.37 17.14 -8.02
CA GLY A 370 -22.90 16.75 -6.71
C GLY A 370 -21.82 16.37 -5.70
N ILE A 371 -20.88 15.50 -6.10
CA ILE A 371 -19.78 15.04 -5.24
C ILE A 371 -18.83 16.19 -4.87
N ALA A 372 -18.56 17.14 -5.78
CA ALA A 372 -17.73 18.30 -5.46
C ALA A 372 -18.38 19.21 -4.39
N GLY A 373 -19.68 19.49 -4.52
CA GLY A 373 -20.42 20.23 -3.49
C GLY A 373 -20.49 19.44 -2.18
N PHE A 374 -20.62 18.12 -2.26
CA PHE A 374 -20.69 17.24 -1.09
C PHE A 374 -19.39 17.29 -0.29
N ILE A 375 -18.25 17.11 -0.96
CA ILE A 375 -16.92 17.16 -0.32
C ILE A 375 -16.67 18.56 0.28
N LYS A 376 -16.99 19.65 -0.44
CA LYS A 376 -16.93 21.02 0.13
C LYS A 376 -17.75 21.12 1.42
N THR A 377 -18.95 20.55 1.44
CA THR A 377 -19.86 20.59 2.59
C THR A 377 -19.30 19.80 3.77
N VAL A 378 -18.78 18.59 3.53
CA VAL A 378 -18.12 17.77 4.56
C VAL A 378 -16.90 18.49 5.14
N LEU A 379 -16.02 19.05 4.31
CA LEU A 379 -14.85 19.81 4.75
C LEU A 379 -15.26 21.06 5.56
N SER A 380 -16.34 21.74 5.15
CA SER A 380 -16.87 22.91 5.86
C SER A 380 -17.39 22.55 7.26
N LEU A 381 -18.10 21.42 7.39
CA LEU A 381 -18.54 20.88 8.69
C LEU A 381 -17.37 20.49 9.58
N TYR A 382 -16.41 19.73 9.02
CA TYR A 382 -15.23 19.23 9.72
C TYR A 382 -14.37 20.37 10.27
N HIS A 383 -14.04 21.36 9.42
CA HIS A 383 -13.26 22.51 9.85
C HIS A 383 -14.05 23.56 10.63
N GLY A 384 -15.38 23.45 10.67
CA GLY A 384 -16.24 24.46 11.28
C GLY A 384 -16.12 25.83 10.62
N LYS A 385 -16.03 25.84 9.28
CA LYS A 385 -15.88 27.08 8.48
C LYS A 385 -16.73 27.01 7.23
N ILE A 386 -17.23 28.15 6.77
CA ILE A 386 -18.01 28.28 5.53
C ILE A 386 -17.13 29.00 4.50
N ALA A 387 -16.81 28.29 3.42
CA ALA A 387 -15.98 28.84 2.34
C ALA A 387 -16.75 29.87 1.49
N PRO A 388 -16.08 30.93 1.03
CA PRO A 388 -16.69 31.94 0.16
C PRO A 388 -17.02 31.43 -1.25
N ASN A 389 -18.01 32.04 -1.87
CA ASN A 389 -18.27 31.89 -3.31
C ASN A 389 -17.28 32.78 -4.08
N ALA A 390 -16.54 32.20 -5.03
CA ALA A 390 -15.56 32.95 -5.80
C ALA A 390 -16.23 33.97 -6.74
N GLY A 391 -15.54 35.08 -7.01
CA GLY A 391 -16.03 36.14 -7.92
C GLY A 391 -17.22 36.94 -7.40
N ASN A 392 -17.62 36.76 -6.15
CA ASN A 392 -18.85 37.35 -5.62
C ASN A 392 -18.62 38.79 -5.11
N THR A 393 -19.16 39.78 -5.84
CA THR A 393 -19.09 41.21 -5.51
C THR A 393 -20.35 41.66 -4.77
N GLU A 394 -21.53 41.54 -5.39
CA GLU A 394 -22.84 41.87 -4.82
C GLU A 394 -23.96 40.90 -5.27
N SER A 395 -24.90 40.61 -4.37
CA SER A 395 -26.05 39.75 -4.68
C SER A 395 -27.03 40.41 -5.65
N ASN A 396 -27.64 39.63 -6.54
CA ASN A 396 -28.68 40.13 -7.43
C ASN A 396 -29.90 40.63 -6.62
N PRO A 397 -30.25 41.94 -6.71
CA PRO A 397 -31.35 42.51 -5.93
C PRO A 397 -32.72 41.92 -6.29
N THR A 398 -32.90 41.31 -7.47
CA THR A 398 -34.17 40.67 -7.84
C THR A 398 -34.46 39.40 -7.06
N LEU A 399 -33.43 38.76 -6.49
CA LEU A 399 -33.55 37.54 -5.69
C LEU A 399 -34.08 37.82 -4.27
N ASN A 400 -33.95 39.07 -3.79
CA ASN A 400 -34.41 39.52 -2.47
C ASN A 400 -33.96 38.60 -1.31
N LEU A 401 -32.69 38.20 -1.30
CA LEU A 401 -32.14 37.21 -0.35
C LEU A 401 -32.35 37.61 1.12
N ASP A 402 -32.19 38.90 1.43
CA ASP A 402 -32.36 39.44 2.79
C ASP A 402 -33.77 39.21 3.34
N ALA A 403 -34.80 39.24 2.48
CA ALA A 403 -36.19 39.01 2.90
C ALA A 403 -36.46 37.57 3.37
N PHE A 404 -35.57 36.64 3.03
CA PHE A 404 -35.64 35.23 3.42
C PHE A 404 -34.51 34.83 4.39
N HIS A 405 -33.79 35.82 4.95
CA HIS A 405 -32.62 35.61 5.80
C HIS A 405 -31.52 34.76 5.14
N PHE A 406 -31.35 34.88 3.82
CA PHE A 406 -30.28 34.22 3.09
C PHE A 406 -29.09 35.16 2.90
N ALA A 407 -27.87 34.65 3.09
CA ALA A 407 -26.64 35.40 2.93
C ALA A 407 -25.63 34.64 2.07
N LEU A 408 -24.88 35.37 1.23
CA LEU A 408 -23.78 34.79 0.45
C LEU A 408 -22.46 34.94 1.23
N PRO A 409 -21.66 33.87 1.38
CA PRO A 409 -20.35 33.98 2.02
C PRO A 409 -19.38 34.71 1.07
N LYS A 410 -19.04 35.97 1.40
CA LYS A 410 -18.08 36.80 0.62
C LYS A 410 -16.62 36.54 1.03
N THR A 411 -16.39 36.11 2.27
CA THR A 411 -15.08 35.75 2.83
C THR A 411 -15.19 34.44 3.59
N LEU A 412 -14.06 33.87 4.01
CA LEU A 412 -14.06 32.68 4.87
C LEU A 412 -14.69 33.01 6.23
N LEU A 413 -15.80 32.36 6.55
CA LEU A 413 -16.52 32.56 7.81
C LEU A 413 -16.23 31.43 8.78
N THR A 414 -16.12 31.75 10.07
CA THR A 414 -16.30 30.75 11.13
C THR A 414 -17.76 30.29 11.12
N TRP A 415 -18.00 28.99 11.28
CA TRP A 415 -19.36 28.48 11.36
C TRP A 415 -20.11 29.15 12.53
N PRO A 416 -21.34 29.65 12.32
CA PRO A 416 -22.11 30.31 13.38
C PRO A 416 -22.26 29.45 14.63
N GLU A 417 -22.35 30.10 15.80
CA GLU A 417 -22.63 29.40 17.05
C GLU A 417 -23.98 28.67 16.97
N CYS A 418 -23.95 27.36 17.20
CA CYS A 418 -25.10 26.47 17.21
C CYS A 418 -24.77 25.22 18.02
N ASP A 419 -25.80 24.49 18.46
CA ASP A 419 -25.61 23.25 19.22
C ASP A 419 -24.95 22.16 18.38
N VAL A 420 -25.41 22.04 17.12
CA VAL A 420 -24.93 21.05 16.15
C VAL A 420 -24.91 21.72 14.77
N ARG A 421 -23.75 21.71 14.13
CA ARG A 421 -23.58 22.24 12.77
C ARG A 421 -24.27 21.30 11.78
N ARG A 422 -25.19 21.85 10.99
CA ARG A 422 -25.91 21.13 9.95
C ARG A 422 -25.91 21.88 8.64
N ALA A 423 -25.72 21.12 7.58
CA ALA A 423 -25.73 21.60 6.22
C ALA A 423 -26.76 20.85 5.39
N ALA A 424 -27.17 21.47 4.30
CA ALA A 424 -27.87 20.79 3.23
C ALA A 424 -27.11 20.95 1.91
N ILE A 425 -27.30 20.01 0.99
CA ILE A 425 -26.75 20.10 -0.35
C ILE A 425 -27.82 19.76 -1.40
N SER A 426 -27.90 20.57 -2.45
CA SER A 426 -28.77 20.34 -3.62
C SER A 426 -27.95 20.03 -4.87
N SER A 427 -28.40 19.06 -5.66
CA SER A 427 -27.98 18.92 -7.06
C SER A 427 -29.18 18.59 -7.94
N LEU A 428 -29.34 19.36 -9.02
CA LEU A 428 -30.53 19.41 -9.84
C LEU A 428 -30.16 19.04 -11.28
N GLY A 429 -30.67 17.91 -11.76
CA GLY A 429 -30.38 17.41 -13.10
C GLY A 429 -31.29 18.05 -14.14
N PHE A 430 -30.72 18.43 -15.28
CA PHE A 430 -31.49 18.73 -16.49
C PHE A 430 -32.39 17.54 -16.84
N GLY A 431 -33.66 17.80 -17.16
CA GLY A 431 -34.71 16.78 -17.25
C GLY A 431 -35.56 16.67 -15.97
N GLY A 432 -35.08 17.20 -14.84
CA GLY A 432 -35.85 17.48 -13.63
C GLY A 432 -35.62 16.52 -12.46
N THR A 433 -34.65 15.61 -12.52
CA THR A 433 -34.32 14.76 -11.36
C THR A 433 -33.57 15.59 -10.33
N ASN A 434 -34.10 15.69 -9.11
CA ASN A 434 -33.51 16.49 -8.05
C ASN A 434 -33.03 15.60 -6.92
N ALA A 435 -31.87 15.93 -6.34
CA ALA A 435 -31.36 15.30 -5.15
C ALA A 435 -31.06 16.36 -4.08
N HIS A 436 -31.42 16.07 -2.83
CA HIS A 436 -31.13 16.92 -1.68
C HIS A 436 -30.71 16.06 -0.48
N LEU A 437 -29.55 16.34 0.12
CA LEU A 437 -29.05 15.62 1.30
C LEU A 437 -28.90 16.56 2.48
N ILE A 438 -29.16 16.03 3.68
CA ILE A 438 -28.93 16.70 4.96
C ILE A 438 -27.69 16.08 5.61
N LEU A 439 -26.71 16.92 5.94
CA LEU A 439 -25.45 16.54 6.58
C LEU A 439 -25.34 17.18 7.96
N GLU A 440 -24.69 16.46 8.86
CA GLU A 440 -24.43 16.86 10.24
C GLU A 440 -22.95 16.68 10.56
N GLN A 441 -22.39 17.55 11.42
CA GLN A 441 -21.04 17.34 11.95
C GLN A 441 -20.91 15.95 12.61
N ALA A 442 -19.71 15.38 12.56
CA ALA A 442 -19.44 14.11 13.23
C ALA A 442 -19.75 14.18 14.75
N PRO A 443 -20.24 13.07 15.35
CA PRO A 443 -20.41 12.99 16.79
C PRO A 443 -19.07 13.24 17.49
N ARG A 444 -19.09 13.93 18.64
CA ARG A 444 -17.90 14.08 19.48
C ARG A 444 -17.59 12.76 20.17
N LEU A 445 -17.01 11.83 19.43
CA LEU A 445 -16.29 10.70 20.00
C LEU A 445 -15.11 11.31 20.77
N LYS A 446 -14.97 10.97 22.05
CA LYS A 446 -13.79 11.39 22.79
C LYS A 446 -12.56 10.86 22.04
N ALA A 447 -11.68 11.74 21.58
CA ALA A 447 -10.29 11.36 21.41
C ALA A 447 -9.82 10.87 22.79
N ASP A 448 -9.44 9.61 22.86
CA ASP A 448 -9.15 8.81 24.04
C ASP A 448 -8.72 9.59 25.30
N ASP A 449 -9.58 9.54 26.34
CA ASP A 449 -9.14 9.44 27.74
C ASP A 449 -8.66 7.99 28.01
N GLN A 450 -7.97 7.35 27.06
CA GLN A 450 -7.07 6.27 27.43
C GLN A 450 -6.02 6.95 28.31
N PRO A 451 -5.64 6.39 29.47
CA PRO A 451 -4.42 6.84 30.10
C PRO A 451 -3.35 6.84 29.01
N GLN A 452 -2.67 7.97 28.82
CA GLN A 452 -1.31 7.96 28.28
C GLN A 452 -0.55 7.06 29.25
N GLN A 453 -0.63 5.74 29.06
CA GLN A 453 0.47 4.91 29.46
C GLN A 453 1.62 5.49 28.67
N ILE A 454 2.50 6.15 29.40
CA ILE A 454 3.84 6.45 28.92
C ILE A 454 4.47 5.07 28.78
N GLU A 455 4.10 4.40 27.69
CA GLU A 455 4.79 3.23 27.22
C GLU A 455 6.21 3.69 26.88
N PRO A 456 7.22 2.81 27.01
CA PRO A 456 8.62 3.14 26.73
C PRO A 456 8.78 3.85 25.37
N GLN A 457 9.92 4.51 25.14
CA GLN A 457 10.26 5.08 23.83
C GLN A 457 10.21 3.99 22.74
N ASP A 458 9.04 3.82 22.14
CA ASP A 458 8.79 2.76 21.17
C ASP A 458 9.37 3.17 19.82
N THR A 459 10.21 2.31 19.25
CA THR A 459 10.72 2.52 17.91
C THR A 459 9.57 2.45 16.90
N SER A 460 9.47 3.43 16.00
CA SER A 460 8.49 3.42 14.91
C SER A 460 9.08 2.78 13.67
N LEU A 461 8.27 2.00 12.96
CA LEU A 461 8.59 1.36 11.69
C LEU A 461 7.67 1.89 10.58
N LEU A 462 8.22 2.64 9.64
CA LEU A 462 7.46 3.08 8.46
C LEU A 462 7.77 2.14 7.30
N THR A 463 6.75 1.52 6.72
CA THR A 463 6.86 0.56 5.61
C THR A 463 6.29 1.15 4.33
N PHE A 464 7.05 1.09 3.25
CA PHE A 464 6.66 1.62 1.95
C PHE A 464 6.78 0.54 0.89
N SER A 465 5.87 0.58 -0.08
CA SER A 465 5.97 -0.23 -1.27
C SER A 465 5.51 0.53 -2.50
N GLY A 466 5.92 0.04 -3.68
CA GLY A 466 5.56 0.59 -4.98
C GLY A 466 5.46 -0.50 -6.05
N THR A 467 4.70 -0.20 -7.11
CA THR A 467 4.59 -1.02 -8.33
C THR A 467 5.86 -1.02 -9.17
N SER A 468 6.74 -0.05 -8.94
CA SER A 468 8.05 0.13 -9.57
C SER A 468 9.04 0.77 -8.59
N GLU A 469 10.32 0.75 -8.95
CA GLU A 469 11.36 1.50 -8.22
C GLU A 469 11.05 3.01 -8.19
N ALA A 470 10.55 3.57 -9.29
CA ALA A 470 10.18 4.99 -9.38
C ALA A 470 9.03 5.33 -8.43
N SER A 471 7.98 4.50 -8.38
CA SER A 471 6.88 4.67 -7.42
C SER A 471 7.38 4.65 -5.97
N LEU A 472 8.27 3.71 -5.64
CA LEU A 472 8.82 3.59 -4.29
C LEU A 472 9.63 4.84 -3.88
N ILE A 473 10.40 5.40 -4.81
CA ILE A 473 11.15 6.65 -4.59
C ILE A 473 10.18 7.81 -4.34
N GLU A 474 9.12 7.95 -5.14
CA GLU A 474 8.11 8.99 -4.94
C GLU A 474 7.38 8.84 -3.59
N GLN A 475 7.07 7.60 -3.20
CA GLN A 475 6.48 7.31 -1.89
C GLN A 475 7.39 7.78 -0.76
N VAL A 476 8.69 7.45 -0.82
CA VAL A 476 9.69 7.90 0.16
C VAL A 476 9.77 9.43 0.21
N ALA A 477 9.83 10.09 -0.96
CA ALA A 477 9.90 11.55 -1.04
C ALA A 477 8.66 12.24 -0.45
N SER A 478 7.46 11.71 -0.74
CA SER A 478 6.19 12.17 -0.20
C SER A 478 6.18 12.10 1.34
N TRP A 479 6.71 11.01 1.90
CA TRP A 479 6.82 10.83 3.35
C TRP A 479 7.91 11.69 4.00
N GLN A 480 9.05 11.91 3.34
CA GLN A 480 10.06 12.84 3.82
C GLN A 480 9.50 14.26 3.95
N THR A 481 8.73 14.71 2.95
CA THR A 481 7.99 15.98 2.99
C THR A 481 7.01 16.00 4.15
N TRP A 482 6.15 14.98 4.26
CA TRP A 482 5.14 14.90 5.31
C TRP A 482 5.74 14.93 6.72
N LEU A 483 6.80 14.16 7.00
CA LEU A 483 7.50 14.14 8.29
C LEU A 483 8.08 15.53 8.64
N THR A 484 8.66 16.20 7.66
CA THR A 484 9.34 17.50 7.85
C THR A 484 8.37 18.65 8.05
N GLU A 485 7.25 18.64 7.31
CA GLU A 485 6.21 19.66 7.38
C GLU A 485 5.31 19.51 8.62
N ASN A 486 4.92 18.27 8.97
CA ASN A 486 3.99 18.03 10.07
C ASN A 486 4.69 17.85 11.43
N ARG A 487 5.94 17.35 11.44
CA ARG A 487 6.74 17.10 12.65
C ARG A 487 5.96 16.32 13.73
N PRO A 488 5.47 15.12 13.38
CA PRO A 488 4.56 14.36 14.23
C PRO A 488 5.20 13.98 15.57
N ASN A 489 4.37 13.91 16.61
CA ASN A 489 4.74 13.37 17.91
C ASN A 489 4.72 11.82 17.91
N GLN A 490 5.11 11.20 19.02
CA GLN A 490 5.24 9.74 19.12
C GLN A 490 3.94 8.96 18.87
N SER A 491 2.80 9.49 19.32
CA SER A 491 1.50 8.85 19.11
C SER A 491 1.09 8.88 17.63
N GLU A 492 1.39 9.99 16.95
CA GLU A 492 1.12 10.16 15.52
C GLU A 492 2.04 9.26 14.67
N LEU A 493 3.32 9.13 15.03
CA LEU A 493 4.25 8.21 14.39
C LEU A 493 3.84 6.75 14.57
N ARG A 494 3.36 6.36 15.77
CA ARG A 494 2.83 5.02 16.02
C ARG A 494 1.60 4.73 15.17
N ALA A 495 0.65 5.67 15.12
CA ALA A 495 -0.54 5.54 14.28
C ALA A 495 -0.15 5.42 12.79
N ALA A 496 0.81 6.21 12.32
CA ALA A 496 1.34 6.13 10.97
C ALA A 496 2.01 4.78 10.66
N SER A 497 2.88 4.29 11.57
CA SER A 497 3.53 2.99 11.48
C SER A 497 2.52 1.85 11.36
N ASN A 498 1.51 1.86 12.23
CA ASN A 498 0.41 0.90 12.24
C ASN A 498 -0.44 0.95 10.97
N ALA A 499 -0.81 2.15 10.51
CA ALA A 499 -1.61 2.33 9.31
C ALA A 499 -0.86 1.91 8.04
N LEU A 500 0.43 2.27 7.92
CA LEU A 500 1.28 1.80 6.83
C LEU A 500 1.39 0.28 6.83
N MET A 501 1.55 -0.33 8.00
CA MET A 501 1.77 -1.77 8.07
C MET A 501 0.52 -2.57 7.72
N TRP A 502 -0.63 -2.19 8.28
CA TRP A 502 -1.82 -3.04 8.28
C TRP A 502 -2.95 -2.55 7.37
N ASN A 503 -2.99 -1.24 7.08
CA ASN A 503 -4.09 -0.63 6.33
C ASN A 503 -3.68 -0.26 4.89
N ARG A 504 -2.46 -0.61 4.44
CA ARG A 504 -1.99 -0.40 3.06
C ARG A 504 -1.78 -1.71 2.32
N HIS A 505 -1.91 -1.64 1.00
CA HIS A 505 -1.48 -2.72 0.12
C HIS A 505 0.04 -2.65 -0.07
N HIS A 506 0.71 -3.82 -0.04
CA HIS A 506 2.16 -3.92 -0.12
C HIS A 506 2.60 -4.58 -1.42
N PHE A 507 3.08 -3.77 -2.36
CA PHE A 507 3.62 -4.21 -3.65
C PHE A 507 5.03 -4.81 -3.53
N ASN A 508 5.59 -5.27 -4.64
CA ASN A 508 6.85 -6.03 -4.66
C ASN A 508 8.11 -5.19 -4.42
N TYR A 509 8.13 -3.91 -4.83
CA TYR A 509 9.23 -3.01 -4.48
C TYR A 509 8.96 -2.47 -3.09
N ARG A 510 9.85 -2.74 -2.14
CA ARG A 510 9.63 -2.41 -0.72
C ARG A 510 10.82 -1.69 -0.13
N THR A 511 10.55 -0.80 0.82
CA THR A 511 11.57 -0.26 1.72
C THR A 511 10.95 0.07 3.06
N ALA A 512 11.78 0.27 4.07
CA ALA A 512 11.32 0.62 5.40
C ALA A 512 12.30 1.55 6.11
N ALA A 513 11.76 2.39 6.98
CA ALA A 513 12.52 3.30 7.83
C ALA A 513 12.22 3.03 9.31
N VAL A 514 13.27 3.09 10.12
CA VAL A 514 13.18 2.82 11.56
C VAL A 514 13.78 3.98 12.34
N GLY A 515 13.06 4.45 13.35
CA GLY A 515 13.53 5.56 14.18
C GLY A 515 12.61 5.84 15.36
N HIS A 516 13.15 6.54 16.36
CA HIS A 516 12.41 6.93 17.57
C HIS A 516 11.64 8.24 17.42
N ASN A 517 11.91 9.02 16.38
CA ASN A 517 11.31 10.32 16.13
C ASN A 517 11.34 10.65 14.64
N TRP A 518 10.66 11.73 14.25
CA TRP A 518 10.58 12.11 12.84
C TRP A 518 11.95 12.47 12.24
N GLN A 519 12.91 12.99 13.02
CA GLN A 519 14.25 13.30 12.52
C GLN A 519 15.03 12.04 12.16
N GLU A 520 15.02 11.04 13.06
CA GLU A 520 15.65 9.74 12.81
C GLU A 520 14.99 9.00 11.65
N LEU A 521 13.66 9.05 11.53
CA LEU A 521 12.93 8.46 10.41
C LEU A 521 13.28 9.15 9.08
N THR A 522 13.35 10.49 9.05
CA THR A 522 13.78 11.23 7.86
C THR A 522 15.23 10.89 7.49
N ALA A 523 16.13 10.78 8.47
CA ALA A 523 17.52 10.34 8.23
C ALA A 523 17.57 8.90 7.70
N SER A 524 16.82 7.97 8.31
CA SER A 524 16.71 6.58 7.86
C SER A 524 16.16 6.47 6.44
N LEU A 525 15.27 7.36 6.01
CA LEU A 525 14.77 7.45 4.64
C LEU A 525 15.78 8.03 3.66
N THR A 526 16.68 8.90 4.14
CA THR A 526 17.69 9.57 3.30
C THR A 526 18.93 8.70 3.11
N ASP A 527 19.37 8.05 4.18
CA ASP A 527 20.57 7.20 4.21
C ASP A 527 20.26 5.74 3.80
N GLY A 528 18.98 5.36 3.81
CA GLY A 528 18.51 4.02 3.50
C GLY A 528 18.62 3.72 2.01
N VAL A 529 19.55 2.84 1.64
CA VAL A 529 19.50 2.15 0.34
C VAL A 529 18.13 1.49 0.21
N LEU A 530 17.44 1.72 -0.91
CA LEU A 530 16.23 0.99 -1.29
C LEU A 530 16.52 -0.51 -1.12
N LYS A 531 15.94 -1.13 -0.09
CA LYS A 531 16.16 -2.55 0.18
C LYS A 531 15.24 -3.33 -0.75
N GLN A 532 15.66 -3.55 -2.00
CA GLN A 532 15.01 -4.57 -2.82
C GLN A 532 15.02 -5.87 -2.01
N GLY A 533 13.84 -6.47 -1.84
CA GLY A 533 13.67 -7.65 -1.02
C GLY A 533 14.55 -8.77 -1.51
N ALA A 534 15.46 -9.22 -0.66
CA ALA A 534 16.24 -10.41 -0.95
C ALA A 534 15.31 -11.60 -1.19
N SER A 535 15.71 -12.49 -2.09
CA SER A 535 14.91 -13.67 -2.43
C SER A 535 14.69 -14.62 -1.25
N ARG A 536 15.61 -14.59 -0.26
CA ARG A 536 15.56 -15.44 0.93
C ARG A 536 15.91 -14.66 2.19
N LEU A 537 15.21 -14.94 3.29
CA LEU A 537 15.52 -14.44 4.62
C LEU A 537 16.19 -15.52 5.48
N VAL A 538 17.36 -15.19 6.04
CA VAL A 538 18.19 -16.07 6.85
C VAL A 538 18.09 -15.68 8.33
N LEU A 539 17.84 -16.65 9.20
CA LEU A 539 18.09 -16.50 10.64
C LEU A 539 19.49 -17.01 10.97
N ALA A 540 20.34 -16.13 11.49
CA ALA A 540 21.72 -16.45 11.82
C ALA A 540 21.98 -16.40 13.33
N PHE A 541 22.54 -17.46 13.87
CA PHE A 541 22.81 -17.60 15.31
C PHE A 541 24.30 -17.50 15.61
N THR A 542 24.70 -16.52 16.43
CA THR A 542 26.11 -16.23 16.70
C THR A 542 26.84 -17.32 17.50
N GLY A 543 28.16 -17.40 17.32
CA GLY A 543 29.03 -18.19 18.18
C GLY A 543 29.41 -17.45 19.47
N GLN A 544 30.16 -18.13 20.34
CA GLN A 544 30.64 -17.53 21.60
C GLN A 544 31.54 -16.32 21.34
N GLY A 545 31.36 -15.25 22.11
CA GLY A 545 32.13 -14.00 22.01
C GLY A 545 31.30 -12.76 21.67
N ALA A 546 30.02 -12.94 21.31
CA ALA A 546 29.06 -11.88 21.02
C ALA A 546 28.39 -11.26 22.25
N GLN A 547 28.66 -11.76 23.46
CA GLN A 547 27.99 -11.34 24.69
C GLN A 547 28.47 -9.97 25.23
N TRP A 548 27.58 -9.25 25.92
CA TRP A 548 27.90 -8.01 26.62
C TRP A 548 26.99 -7.79 27.84
N LYS A 549 27.47 -7.01 28.81
CA LYS A 549 26.74 -6.73 30.06
C LYS A 549 25.48 -5.90 29.78
N GLY A 550 24.32 -6.51 30.00
CA GLY A 550 23.00 -5.88 29.79
C GLY A 550 22.17 -6.51 28.67
N MET A 551 22.76 -7.39 27.86
CA MET A 551 22.09 -8.12 26.78
C MET A 551 20.87 -8.89 27.31
N GLY A 552 19.70 -8.72 26.69
CA GLY A 552 18.42 -9.34 27.01
C GLY A 552 17.59 -8.62 28.08
N ARG A 553 18.16 -7.62 28.76
CA ARG A 553 17.48 -6.96 29.88
C ARG A 553 16.27 -6.14 29.43
N TYR A 554 16.38 -5.37 28.36
CA TYR A 554 15.27 -4.55 27.91
C TYR A 554 14.15 -5.44 27.38
N LEU A 555 14.47 -6.43 26.55
CA LEU A 555 13.47 -7.36 26.02
C LEU A 555 12.78 -8.19 27.10
N TYR A 556 13.50 -8.69 28.11
CA TYR A 556 12.87 -9.42 29.21
C TYR A 556 11.89 -8.56 30.02
N GLN A 557 12.14 -7.25 30.12
CA GLN A 557 11.29 -6.32 30.86
C GLN A 557 10.07 -5.85 30.05
N ASN A 558 10.17 -5.78 28.72
CA ASN A 558 9.19 -5.09 27.87
C ASN A 558 8.53 -5.97 26.81
N ASP A 559 9.11 -7.14 26.46
CA ASP A 559 8.53 -8.06 25.48
C ASP A 559 8.00 -9.34 26.16
N PRO A 560 6.68 -9.61 26.09
CA PRO A 560 6.08 -10.74 26.78
C PRO A 560 6.47 -12.10 26.20
N ILE A 561 6.78 -12.19 24.91
CA ILE A 561 7.18 -13.44 24.25
C ILE A 561 8.61 -13.78 24.65
N PHE A 562 9.52 -12.80 24.55
CA PHE A 562 10.90 -12.95 24.96
C PHE A 562 11.00 -13.39 26.43
N LYS A 563 10.22 -12.74 27.30
CA LYS A 563 10.13 -13.09 28.72
C LYS A 563 9.64 -14.53 28.91
N SER A 564 8.52 -14.90 28.27
CA SER A 564 7.91 -16.22 28.40
C SER A 564 8.84 -17.34 27.94
N VAL A 565 9.51 -17.17 26.80
CA VAL A 565 10.45 -18.17 26.26
C VAL A 565 11.64 -18.35 27.18
N THR A 566 12.12 -17.27 27.79
CA THR A 566 13.24 -17.33 28.72
C THR A 566 12.86 -18.01 30.02
N ASP A 567 11.72 -17.66 30.59
CA ASP A 567 11.23 -18.32 31.80
C ASP A 567 11.06 -19.83 31.55
N GLN A 568 10.60 -20.25 30.36
CA GLN A 568 10.55 -21.67 29.98
C GLN A 568 11.93 -22.32 29.88
N CYS A 569 12.95 -21.63 29.35
CA CYS A 569 14.33 -22.15 29.37
C CYS A 569 14.80 -22.39 30.81
N ASP A 570 14.52 -21.43 31.70
CA ASP A 570 14.89 -21.49 33.12
C ASP A 570 14.17 -22.63 33.85
N ASP A 571 12.91 -22.91 33.53
CA ASP A 571 12.14 -24.04 34.09
C ASP A 571 12.76 -25.41 33.77
N TYR A 572 13.50 -25.52 32.65
CA TYR A 572 14.19 -26.75 32.24
C TYR A 572 15.67 -26.77 32.64
N LEU A 573 16.16 -25.71 33.30
CA LEU A 573 17.52 -25.69 33.82
C LEU A 573 17.61 -26.55 35.09
N ASP A 574 18.39 -27.63 35.04
CA ASP A 574 18.60 -28.48 36.20
C ASP A 574 19.38 -27.74 37.29
N GLU A 575 18.74 -27.56 38.45
CA GLU A 575 19.32 -26.89 39.63
C GLU A 575 20.63 -27.53 40.10
N ALA A 576 20.89 -28.80 39.79
CA ALA A 576 22.11 -29.50 40.15
C ALA A 576 23.36 -29.04 39.36
N LEU A 577 23.19 -28.30 38.26
CA LEU A 577 24.26 -27.92 37.34
C LEU A 577 25.07 -26.69 37.77
N ASP A 578 24.72 -26.04 38.89
CA ASP A 578 25.36 -24.81 39.39
C ASP A 578 25.45 -23.71 38.31
N ILE A 579 24.42 -23.63 37.47
CA ILE A 579 24.24 -22.59 36.44
C ILE A 579 23.12 -21.67 36.89
N TYR A 580 23.34 -20.35 36.76
CA TYR A 580 22.31 -19.37 37.11
C TYR A 580 21.24 -19.25 36.02
N PRO A 581 19.95 -19.16 36.38
CA PRO A 581 18.88 -18.87 35.42
C PRO A 581 19.11 -17.55 34.68
N ALA A 582 18.79 -17.51 33.38
CA ALA A 582 18.98 -16.33 32.53
C ALA A 582 18.11 -15.16 33.00
N SER A 583 16.89 -15.43 33.47
CA SER A 583 16.00 -14.42 34.02
C SER A 583 16.59 -13.72 35.26
N SER A 584 17.37 -14.43 36.08
CA SER A 584 18.00 -13.85 37.28
C SER A 584 19.04 -12.80 36.91
N VAL A 585 19.78 -13.02 35.81
CA VAL A 585 20.75 -12.06 35.29
C VAL A 585 20.05 -10.83 34.71
N TRP A 586 18.95 -11.01 33.98
CA TRP A 586 18.20 -9.89 33.36
C TRP A 586 17.38 -9.07 34.36
N LYS A 587 16.89 -9.69 35.43
CA LYS A 587 16.33 -8.98 36.60
C LYS A 587 17.40 -8.17 37.34
N GLY A 588 18.65 -8.61 37.26
CA GLY A 588 19.80 -8.02 37.96
C GLY A 588 20.06 -8.65 39.33
N ASP A 589 19.47 -9.80 39.62
CA ASP A 589 19.66 -10.57 40.86
C ASP A 589 21.05 -11.24 40.89
N VAL A 590 21.62 -11.54 39.72
CA VAL A 590 22.95 -12.13 39.54
C VAL A 590 23.81 -11.24 38.65
N ASP A 591 25.08 -10.96 39.03
CA ASP A 591 25.98 -10.19 38.17
C ASP A 591 26.37 -10.98 36.92
N PHE A 592 26.37 -10.28 35.78
CA PHE A 592 26.70 -10.83 34.48
C PHE A 592 28.05 -11.58 34.46
N ASN A 593 29.12 -11.04 35.07
CA ASN A 593 30.41 -11.71 35.03
C ASN A 593 30.42 -13.01 35.84
N HIS A 594 29.56 -13.10 36.86
CA HIS A 594 29.42 -14.29 37.69
C HIS A 594 28.65 -15.39 36.95
N ALA A 595 27.54 -15.04 36.28
CA ALA A 595 26.78 -15.98 35.45
C ALA A 595 27.60 -16.53 34.26
N PHE A 596 28.53 -15.75 33.72
CA PHE A 596 29.42 -16.12 32.63
C PHE A 596 30.78 -16.69 33.10
N SER A 597 30.94 -16.96 34.39
CA SER A 597 32.24 -17.37 34.97
C SER A 597 32.69 -18.77 34.56
N ASN A 598 31.76 -19.64 34.14
CA ASN A 598 32.04 -20.97 33.63
C ASN A 598 31.44 -21.18 32.23
N ALA A 599 32.00 -22.12 31.45
CA ALA A 599 31.55 -22.36 30.07
C ALA A 599 30.10 -22.87 29.98
N GLY A 600 29.61 -23.62 30.96
CA GLY A 600 28.22 -24.08 31.04
C GLY A 600 27.21 -22.93 31.06
N GLY A 601 27.39 -22.00 32.00
CA GLY A 601 26.54 -20.82 32.14
C GLY A 601 26.64 -19.86 30.95
N ALA A 602 27.85 -19.65 30.43
CA ALA A 602 28.04 -18.81 29.23
C ALA A 602 27.33 -19.38 28.00
N HIS A 603 27.39 -20.71 27.79
CA HIS A 603 26.69 -21.38 26.71
C HIS A 603 25.16 -21.30 26.87
N TYR A 604 24.67 -21.62 28.08
CA TYR A 604 23.24 -21.58 28.40
C TYR A 604 22.63 -20.20 28.15
N TYR A 605 23.23 -19.16 28.71
CA TYR A 605 22.71 -17.80 28.59
C TYR A 605 22.66 -17.33 27.13
N GLN A 606 23.71 -17.64 26.36
CA GLN A 606 23.77 -17.26 24.96
C GLN A 606 22.70 -18.00 24.14
N PHE A 607 22.55 -19.31 24.34
CA PHE A 607 21.48 -20.09 23.70
C PHE A 607 20.09 -19.54 24.05
N CYS A 608 19.83 -19.26 25.33
CA CYS A 608 18.54 -18.73 25.78
C CYS A 608 18.22 -17.40 25.11
N TYR A 609 19.18 -16.47 25.08
CA TYR A 609 19.04 -15.18 24.41
C TYR A 609 18.73 -15.34 22.92
N GLN A 610 19.52 -16.16 22.22
CA GLN A 610 19.38 -16.42 20.79
C GLN A 610 18.02 -17.03 20.43
N PHE A 611 17.61 -18.05 21.18
CA PHE A 611 16.34 -18.73 20.96
C PHE A 611 15.16 -17.81 21.29
N ALA A 612 15.23 -17.04 22.37
CA ALA A 612 14.21 -16.05 22.73
C ALA A 612 14.07 -14.95 21.67
N LEU A 613 15.17 -14.44 21.10
CA LEU A 613 15.12 -13.50 19.98
C LEU A 613 14.41 -14.09 18.76
N ALA A 614 14.81 -15.30 18.33
CA ALA A 614 14.19 -15.97 17.19
C ALA A 614 12.70 -16.23 17.40
N LYS A 615 12.30 -16.63 18.61
CA LYS A 615 10.88 -16.82 18.95
C LYS A 615 10.10 -15.51 19.01
N THR A 616 10.73 -14.43 19.47
CA THR A 616 10.10 -13.10 19.51
C THR A 616 9.75 -12.61 18.10
N ILE A 617 10.70 -12.62 17.17
CA ILE A 617 10.47 -12.15 15.79
C ILE A 617 9.52 -13.09 15.02
N THR A 618 9.62 -14.40 15.20
CA THR A 618 8.74 -15.36 14.51
C THR A 618 7.31 -15.31 15.04
N ALA A 619 7.12 -15.08 16.34
CA ALA A 619 5.79 -14.85 16.93
C ALA A 619 5.15 -13.53 16.44
N ALA A 620 5.97 -12.54 16.08
CA ALA A 620 5.53 -11.29 15.46
C ALA A 620 5.22 -11.42 13.95
N GLY A 621 5.36 -12.62 13.37
CA GLY A 621 5.00 -12.92 11.99
C GLY A 621 6.17 -12.96 11.01
N VAL A 622 7.41 -12.84 11.47
CA VAL A 622 8.59 -13.03 10.61
C VAL A 622 8.71 -14.49 10.19
N GLN A 623 8.68 -14.72 8.89
CA GLN A 623 8.97 -16.00 8.26
C GLN A 623 10.42 -16.02 7.77
N TYR A 624 11.06 -17.18 7.77
CA TYR A 624 12.44 -17.32 7.31
C TYR A 624 12.54 -18.52 6.37
N ASP A 625 13.50 -18.45 5.45
CA ASP A 625 13.73 -19.48 4.44
C ASP A 625 14.87 -20.42 4.82
N THR A 626 15.88 -19.90 5.52
CA THR A 626 17.11 -20.65 5.87
C THR A 626 17.59 -20.28 7.28
N VAL A 627 18.21 -21.25 7.96
CA VAL A 627 18.82 -21.08 9.27
C VAL A 627 20.29 -21.44 9.23
N VAL A 628 21.13 -20.63 9.87
CA VAL A 628 22.55 -20.89 10.03
C VAL A 628 22.99 -20.63 11.47
N GLY A 629 23.98 -21.37 11.95
CA GLY A 629 24.57 -21.16 13.27
C GLY A 629 26.09 -21.21 13.18
N HIS A 630 26.77 -20.41 14.00
CA HIS A 630 28.22 -20.48 14.15
C HIS A 630 28.56 -21.17 15.46
N SER A 631 29.16 -22.36 15.41
CA SER A 631 29.53 -23.12 16.61
C SER A 631 28.34 -23.28 17.57
N LEU A 632 28.39 -22.67 18.76
CA LEU A 632 27.31 -22.70 19.76
C LEU A 632 25.94 -22.29 19.18
N GLY A 633 25.90 -21.38 18.20
CA GLY A 633 24.66 -20.95 17.56
C GLY A 633 23.91 -22.10 16.85
N GLU A 634 24.59 -23.18 16.47
CA GLU A 634 23.95 -24.33 15.85
C GLU A 634 22.95 -25.06 16.76
N PHE A 635 23.05 -24.93 18.08
CA PHE A 635 22.06 -25.51 19.00
C PHE A 635 20.72 -24.78 18.91
N ALA A 636 20.74 -23.45 18.80
CA ALA A 636 19.54 -22.66 18.55
C ALA A 636 18.97 -22.96 17.16
N ALA A 637 19.83 -23.07 16.14
CA ALA A 637 19.43 -23.47 14.79
C ALA A 637 18.72 -24.83 14.77
N ALA A 638 19.32 -25.85 15.40
CA ALA A 638 18.78 -27.19 15.47
C ALA A 638 17.41 -27.24 16.16
N LEU A 639 17.25 -26.52 17.28
CA LEU A 639 15.97 -26.42 17.97
C LEU A 639 14.90 -25.70 17.12
N ILE A 640 15.26 -24.63 16.42
CA ILE A 640 14.35 -23.92 15.51
C ILE A 640 13.92 -24.81 14.33
N CYS A 641 14.81 -25.68 13.86
CA CYS A 641 14.54 -26.69 12.84
C CYS A 641 13.92 -27.99 13.40
N GLY A 642 13.45 -28.00 14.65
CA GLY A 642 12.70 -29.12 15.22
C GLY A 642 13.50 -30.40 15.45
N VAL A 643 14.84 -30.31 15.45
CA VAL A 643 15.74 -31.47 15.60
C VAL A 643 15.73 -32.04 17.02
N MET A 644 15.42 -31.22 18.01
CA MET A 644 15.34 -31.60 19.42
C MET A 644 14.28 -30.76 20.12
N THR A 645 13.84 -31.18 21.31
CA THR A 645 12.92 -30.42 22.15
C THR A 645 13.66 -29.34 22.96
N LEU A 646 12.94 -28.35 23.48
CA LEU A 646 13.54 -27.29 24.30
C LEU A 646 14.27 -27.84 25.56
N PRO A 647 13.71 -28.78 26.35
CA PRO A 647 14.42 -29.37 27.49
C PRO A 647 15.72 -30.07 27.09
N GLU A 648 15.70 -30.82 25.98
CA GLU A 648 16.88 -31.50 25.45
C GLU A 648 17.96 -30.50 25.02
N ALA A 649 17.58 -29.42 24.34
CA ALA A 649 18.50 -28.38 23.93
C ALA A 649 19.14 -27.65 25.12
N VAL A 650 18.34 -27.26 26.13
CA VAL A 650 18.84 -26.64 27.37
C VAL A 650 19.85 -27.55 28.05
N SER A 651 19.50 -28.84 28.21
CA SER A 651 20.39 -29.83 28.81
C SER A 651 21.68 -30.00 28.02
N LEU A 652 21.60 -30.23 26.70
CA LEU A 652 22.79 -30.44 25.85
C LEU A 652 23.75 -29.26 25.86
N VAL A 653 23.24 -28.03 25.79
CA VAL A 653 24.05 -26.81 25.80
C VAL A 653 24.80 -26.67 27.12
N CYS A 654 24.12 -26.91 28.25
CA CYS A 654 24.75 -26.89 29.57
C CYS A 654 25.80 -28.00 29.71
N GLN A 655 25.45 -29.24 29.37
CA GLN A 655 26.34 -30.40 29.44
C GLN A 655 27.58 -30.22 28.56
N ARG A 656 27.44 -29.66 27.35
CA ARG A 656 28.57 -29.28 26.50
C ARG A 656 29.53 -28.34 27.22
N GLY A 657 29.01 -27.25 27.78
CA GLY A 657 29.83 -26.26 28.46
C GLY A 657 30.51 -26.82 29.71
N LEU A 658 29.79 -27.61 30.51
CA LEU A 658 30.33 -28.26 31.72
C LEU A 658 31.38 -29.32 31.39
N ALA A 659 31.20 -30.12 30.34
CA ALA A 659 32.19 -31.09 29.90
C ALA A 659 33.51 -30.40 29.49
N ILE A 660 33.42 -29.29 28.74
CA ILE A 660 34.58 -28.45 28.39
C ILE A 660 35.23 -27.87 29.65
N GLU A 661 34.45 -27.28 30.54
CA GLU A 661 34.92 -26.67 31.78
C GLU A 661 35.60 -27.67 32.72
N LYS A 662 35.18 -28.94 32.68
CA LYS A 662 35.74 -30.02 33.50
C LYS A 662 37.03 -30.58 32.90
N HIS A 663 37.05 -30.84 31.60
CA HIS A 663 38.07 -31.67 30.96
C HIS A 663 39.09 -30.93 30.11
N CYS A 664 38.80 -29.70 29.71
CA CYS A 664 39.60 -28.96 28.73
C CYS A 664 40.36 -27.76 29.34
N LYS A 665 40.45 -27.71 30.68
CA LYS A 665 41.21 -26.69 31.41
C LYS A 665 42.70 -26.81 31.15
N GLY A 666 43.36 -25.67 30.91
CA GLY A 666 44.81 -25.61 30.72
C GLY A 666 45.27 -24.21 30.31
N ASP A 667 46.58 -24.04 30.12
CA ASP A 667 47.15 -22.82 29.54
C ASP A 667 46.99 -22.85 28.00
N VAL A 668 45.74 -22.78 27.55
CA VAL A 668 45.33 -22.85 26.14
C VAL A 668 44.58 -21.58 25.74
N GLY A 669 44.45 -21.37 24.43
CA GLY A 669 43.73 -20.21 23.91
C GLY A 669 43.49 -20.30 22.41
N MET A 670 43.04 -19.18 21.84
CA MET A 670 42.79 -19.05 20.41
C MET A 670 43.38 -17.75 19.85
N MET A 671 43.77 -17.76 18.59
CA MET A 671 44.35 -16.62 17.89
C MET A 671 43.76 -16.49 16.48
N ALA A 672 43.17 -15.33 16.18
CA ALA A 672 42.75 -14.98 14.83
C ALA A 672 43.95 -14.57 13.98
N ILE A 673 43.96 -14.98 12.72
CA ILE A 673 45.02 -14.76 11.73
C ILE A 673 44.38 -14.22 10.44
N ARG A 674 44.95 -13.13 9.89
CA ARG A 674 44.52 -12.56 8.61
C ARG A 674 45.19 -13.26 7.44
N LEU A 675 44.82 -14.52 7.20
CA LEU A 675 45.32 -15.37 6.12
C LEU A 675 44.22 -16.34 5.65
N ASP A 676 44.37 -16.82 4.42
CA ASP A 676 43.52 -17.89 3.88
C ASP A 676 43.85 -19.25 4.48
N ARG A 677 42.92 -20.20 4.30
CA ARG A 677 42.99 -21.54 4.88
C ARG A 677 44.24 -22.30 4.43
N GLU A 678 44.59 -22.23 3.15
CA GLU A 678 45.74 -22.98 2.61
C GLU A 678 47.05 -22.41 3.12
N ALA A 679 47.17 -21.08 3.15
CA ALA A 679 48.32 -20.39 3.72
C ALA A 679 48.49 -20.73 5.20
N VAL A 680 47.42 -20.70 6.00
CA VAL A 680 47.50 -21.08 7.42
C VAL A 680 47.94 -22.54 7.56
N LEU A 681 47.32 -23.48 6.86
CA LEU A 681 47.69 -24.90 6.93
C LEU A 681 49.16 -25.16 6.54
N SER A 682 49.69 -24.42 5.57
CA SER A 682 51.10 -24.54 5.17
C SER A 682 52.10 -24.03 6.22
N LEU A 683 51.65 -23.17 7.13
CA LEU A 683 52.47 -22.54 8.17
C LEU A 683 52.20 -23.12 9.55
N LEU A 684 51.07 -23.83 9.73
CA LEU A 684 50.57 -24.26 11.02
C LEU A 684 51.49 -25.34 11.62
N PRO A 685 52.04 -25.14 12.83
CA PRO A 685 52.74 -26.20 13.55
C PRO A 685 51.82 -27.38 13.82
N GLU A 686 52.33 -28.62 13.78
CA GLU A 686 51.54 -29.83 14.08
C GLU A 686 50.93 -29.85 15.49
N THR A 687 51.41 -29.00 16.39
CA THR A 687 50.91 -28.88 17.76
C THR A 687 49.71 -27.94 17.92
N LEU A 688 49.43 -27.10 16.92
CA LEU A 688 48.27 -26.22 16.86
C LEU A 688 47.23 -26.77 15.89
N ASP A 689 45.97 -26.44 16.11
CA ASP A 689 44.87 -26.82 15.23
C ASP A 689 44.24 -25.58 14.57
N LEU A 690 43.80 -25.73 13.33
CA LEU A 690 42.90 -24.77 12.70
C LEU A 690 41.50 -25.01 13.29
N ALA A 691 40.92 -23.99 13.91
CA ALA A 691 39.67 -24.12 14.65
C ALA A 691 38.48 -23.51 13.89
N VAL A 692 38.70 -22.40 13.18
CA VAL A 692 37.64 -21.68 12.47
C VAL A 692 38.17 -21.11 11.16
N VAL A 693 37.36 -21.18 10.12
CA VAL A 693 37.54 -20.50 8.83
C VAL A 693 36.27 -19.69 8.57
N ASN A 694 36.34 -18.38 8.78
CA ASN A 694 35.21 -17.46 8.65
C ASN A 694 35.10 -16.82 7.26
N GLY A 695 36.17 -16.86 6.46
CA GLY A 695 36.23 -16.28 5.13
C GLY A 695 37.65 -16.30 4.57
N GLU A 696 37.84 -15.75 3.36
CA GLU A 696 39.09 -15.86 2.59
C GLU A 696 40.35 -15.42 3.33
N GLN A 697 40.27 -14.48 4.27
CA GLN A 697 41.43 -14.06 5.08
C GLN A 697 41.08 -13.97 6.56
N GLN A 698 40.27 -14.91 7.06
CA GLN A 698 39.85 -14.92 8.46
C GLN A 698 39.85 -16.34 9.01
N CYS A 699 41.02 -16.77 9.48
CA CYS A 699 41.19 -18.05 10.15
C CYS A 699 41.42 -17.84 11.66
N VAL A 700 41.05 -18.83 12.47
CA VAL A 700 41.37 -18.87 13.89
C VAL A 700 42.04 -20.20 14.19
N VAL A 701 43.18 -20.13 14.88
CA VAL A 701 43.91 -21.30 15.37
C VAL A 701 43.76 -21.45 16.87
N ALA A 702 43.87 -22.67 17.37
CA ALA A 702 43.72 -23.02 18.77
C ALA A 702 44.85 -23.94 19.24
N GLY A 703 45.23 -23.83 20.52
CA GLY A 703 46.26 -24.68 21.12
C GLY A 703 46.83 -24.08 22.41
N CYS A 704 48.01 -24.55 22.84
CA CYS A 704 48.68 -24.05 24.04
C CYS A 704 49.11 -22.60 23.86
N ASN A 705 49.01 -21.77 24.91
CA ASN A 705 49.33 -20.35 24.82
C ASN A 705 50.80 -20.07 24.48
N THR A 706 51.71 -20.89 24.99
CA THR A 706 53.15 -20.86 24.68
C THR A 706 53.41 -21.12 23.20
N GLU A 707 52.83 -22.17 22.64
CA GLU A 707 52.97 -22.53 21.21
C GLU A 707 52.33 -21.48 20.30
N LEU A 708 51.16 -20.98 20.69
CA LEU A 708 50.54 -19.86 19.99
C LEU A 708 51.43 -18.61 20.05
N GLN A 709 52.23 -18.40 21.11
CA GLN A 709 53.12 -17.24 21.25
C GLN A 709 54.34 -17.36 20.33
N ASP A 710 54.88 -18.56 20.21
CA ASP A 710 55.95 -18.87 19.26
C ASP A 710 55.45 -18.69 17.82
N PHE A 711 54.26 -19.21 17.52
CA PHE A 711 53.64 -19.07 16.21
C PHE A 711 53.28 -17.61 15.89
N GLU A 712 52.75 -16.86 16.86
CA GLU A 712 52.48 -15.42 16.72
C GLU A 712 53.76 -14.64 16.41
N SER A 713 54.87 -14.98 17.06
CA SER A 713 56.17 -14.37 16.82
C SER A 713 56.68 -14.67 15.41
N GLU A 714 56.50 -15.90 14.93
CA GLU A 714 56.84 -16.29 13.56
C GLU A 714 56.00 -15.55 12.51
N LEU A 715 54.68 -15.49 12.70
CA LEU A 715 53.78 -14.78 11.81
C LEU A 715 54.10 -13.28 11.76
N LYS A 716 54.42 -12.67 12.91
CA LYS A 716 54.89 -11.27 12.98
C LYS A 716 56.20 -11.06 12.22
N ARG A 717 57.16 -11.99 12.29
CA ARG A 717 58.40 -11.92 11.49
C ARG A 717 58.13 -11.92 9.99
N ARG A 718 57.05 -12.57 9.56
CA ARG A 718 56.58 -12.62 8.16
C ARG A 718 55.61 -11.49 7.81
N ASN A 719 55.40 -10.52 8.69
CA ASN A 719 54.48 -9.39 8.54
C ASN A 719 52.99 -9.76 8.41
N TYR A 720 52.56 -10.91 8.95
CA TYR A 720 51.15 -11.27 9.02
C TYR A 720 50.47 -10.68 10.26
N GLN A 721 49.19 -10.31 10.11
CA GLN A 721 48.38 -9.76 11.20
C GLN A 721 47.74 -10.87 12.03
N THR A 722 47.86 -10.76 13.35
CA THR A 722 47.29 -11.72 14.31
C THR A 722 46.61 -10.99 15.47
N LYS A 723 45.64 -11.65 16.11
CA LYS A 723 44.95 -11.14 17.29
C LYS A 723 44.57 -12.26 18.25
N ARG A 724 45.00 -12.18 19.51
CA ARG A 724 44.56 -13.11 20.55
C ARG A 724 43.08 -12.91 20.88
N LEU A 725 42.34 -14.01 20.97
CA LEU A 725 40.94 -14.00 21.38
C LEU A 725 40.83 -14.14 22.90
N LYS A 726 39.83 -13.49 23.49
CA LYS A 726 39.56 -13.56 24.93
C LYS A 726 38.76 -14.83 25.25
N THR A 727 39.37 -15.99 25.03
CA THR A 727 38.78 -17.30 25.35
C THR A 727 39.60 -17.99 26.44
N THR A 728 38.93 -18.79 27.26
CA THR A 728 39.56 -19.60 28.30
C THR A 728 39.97 -20.99 27.81
N HIS A 729 39.52 -21.36 26.60
CA HIS A 729 39.70 -22.69 26.02
C HIS A 729 40.09 -22.58 24.53
N GLY A 730 40.76 -23.61 24.02
CA GLY A 730 41.03 -23.80 22.59
C GLY A 730 39.89 -24.57 21.92
N PHE A 731 38.75 -23.92 21.68
CA PHE A 731 37.59 -24.55 21.05
C PHE A 731 37.89 -25.08 19.64
N HIS A 732 37.13 -26.10 19.19
CA HIS A 732 37.27 -26.71 17.85
C HIS A 732 38.69 -27.19 17.55
N SER A 733 39.30 -27.88 18.52
CA SER A 733 40.66 -28.40 18.44
C SER A 733 40.79 -29.74 19.14
N ARG A 734 41.97 -30.36 19.07
CA ARG A 734 42.28 -31.58 19.82
C ARG A 734 42.09 -31.44 21.33
N GLN A 735 42.18 -30.21 21.86
CA GLN A 735 41.95 -29.95 23.29
C GLN A 735 40.51 -30.26 23.72
N MET A 736 39.57 -30.29 22.78
CA MET A 736 38.17 -30.66 23.06
C MET A 736 37.95 -32.18 23.14
N MET A 737 38.90 -33.00 22.70
CA MET A 737 38.76 -34.47 22.69
C MET A 737 38.49 -35.05 24.08
N SER A 738 39.03 -34.44 25.14
CA SER A 738 38.83 -34.88 26.51
C SER A 738 37.39 -34.69 27.01
N ALA A 739 36.62 -33.77 26.41
CA ALA A 739 35.21 -33.56 26.72
C ALA A 739 34.27 -34.44 25.89
N CYS A 740 34.75 -35.13 24.86
CA CYS A 740 33.91 -35.86 23.91
C CYS A 740 33.13 -37.03 24.52
N GLU A 741 33.68 -37.73 25.50
CA GLU A 741 33.01 -38.87 26.13
C GLU A 741 31.79 -38.41 26.94
N ASP A 742 31.99 -37.48 27.88
CA ASP A 742 30.90 -36.89 28.66
C ASP A 742 29.86 -36.22 27.74
N PHE A 743 30.29 -35.51 26.69
CA PHE A 743 29.37 -34.85 25.76
C PHE A 743 28.61 -35.83 24.86
N ARG A 744 29.24 -36.93 24.43
CA ARG A 744 28.59 -38.00 23.66
C ARG A 744 27.46 -38.64 24.48
N LEU A 745 27.73 -38.97 25.75
CA LEU A 745 26.72 -39.54 26.64
C LEU A 745 25.51 -38.61 26.78
N ALA A 746 25.73 -37.30 26.87
CA ALA A 746 24.64 -36.32 26.87
C ALA A 746 23.86 -36.34 25.53
N CYS A 747 24.55 -36.42 24.39
CA CYS A 747 23.91 -36.50 23.07
C CYS A 747 23.09 -37.79 22.88
N GLU A 748 23.53 -38.91 23.44
CA GLU A 748 22.81 -40.20 23.37
C GLU A 748 21.52 -40.21 24.21
N CYS A 749 21.33 -39.25 25.11
CA CYS A 749 20.08 -39.04 25.84
C CYS A 749 19.03 -38.23 25.07
N VAL A 750 19.34 -37.76 23.86
CA VAL A 750 18.44 -36.94 23.04
C VAL A 750 17.97 -37.71 21.81
N GLU A 751 16.67 -37.69 21.55
CA GLU A 751 16.10 -38.30 20.36
C GLU A 751 16.07 -37.30 19.20
N PHE A 752 17.17 -37.22 18.47
CA PHE A 752 17.29 -36.28 17.34
C PHE A 752 16.30 -36.61 16.22
N GLN A 753 15.38 -35.68 15.97
CA GLN A 753 14.41 -35.76 14.89
C GLN A 753 15.03 -35.30 13.55
N PRO A 754 14.47 -35.72 12.40
CA PRO A 754 14.84 -35.17 11.10
C PRO A 754 14.70 -33.65 11.05
N VAL A 755 15.62 -32.99 10.34
CA VAL A 755 15.66 -31.54 10.22
C VAL A 755 14.41 -31.04 9.48
N GLN A 756 13.69 -30.11 10.10
CA GLN A 756 12.57 -29.41 9.49
C GLN A 756 13.05 -28.06 8.94
N GLY A 757 12.81 -27.82 7.64
CA GLY A 757 13.25 -26.59 6.96
C GLY A 757 14.63 -26.69 6.31
N ASP A 758 15.32 -25.56 6.19
CA ASP A 758 16.62 -25.44 5.54
C ASP A 758 17.67 -24.97 6.54
N TRP A 759 18.54 -25.88 6.97
CA TRP A 759 19.63 -25.61 7.92
C TRP A 759 20.97 -25.92 7.26
N ILE A 760 21.84 -24.91 7.16
CA ILE A 760 23.21 -25.06 6.65
C ILE A 760 24.16 -25.25 7.83
N SER A 761 24.88 -26.37 7.83
CA SER A 761 25.88 -26.71 8.85
C SER A 761 27.14 -25.88 8.71
N SER A 762 27.65 -25.32 9.80
CA SER A 762 28.98 -24.70 9.82
C SER A 762 30.12 -25.73 9.85
N LEU A 763 29.84 -27.02 10.01
CA LEU A 763 30.86 -28.08 9.87
C LEU A 763 31.16 -28.39 8.40
N THR A 764 30.15 -28.35 7.53
CA THR A 764 30.27 -28.80 6.14
C THR A 764 29.98 -27.71 5.10
N GLY A 765 29.31 -26.62 5.49
CA GLY A 765 28.77 -25.62 4.58
C GLY A 765 27.63 -26.12 3.69
N GLN A 766 27.04 -27.26 4.02
CA GLN A 766 25.99 -27.91 3.25
C GLN A 766 24.70 -28.03 4.07
N ARG A 767 23.58 -28.17 3.36
CA ARG A 767 22.27 -28.41 3.97
C ARG A 767 22.24 -29.74 4.71
N LEU A 768 21.68 -29.73 5.93
CA LEU A 768 21.45 -30.91 6.75
C LEU A 768 20.02 -31.43 6.61
N PHE A 769 19.87 -32.76 6.68
CA PHE A 769 18.58 -33.46 6.72
C PHE A 769 18.37 -34.22 8.03
N SER A 770 19.44 -34.57 8.74
CA SER A 770 19.44 -35.30 10.00
C SER A 770 20.78 -35.14 10.71
N VAL A 771 20.80 -35.25 12.03
CA VAL A 771 22.02 -35.26 12.86
C VAL A 771 21.94 -36.36 13.90
N ASP A 772 23.07 -36.77 14.44
CA ASP A 772 23.21 -37.76 15.49
C ASP A 772 24.26 -37.32 16.53
N ALA A 773 24.54 -38.16 17.53
CA ALA A 773 25.58 -37.88 18.52
C ALA A 773 26.98 -37.73 17.87
N ASP A 774 27.26 -38.46 16.80
CA ASP A 774 28.53 -38.35 16.06
C ASP A 774 28.70 -36.98 15.41
N TYR A 775 27.61 -36.41 14.87
CA TYR A 775 27.59 -35.04 14.35
C TYR A 775 28.02 -34.04 15.43
N TRP A 776 27.40 -34.08 16.62
CA TRP A 776 27.68 -33.11 17.68
C TRP A 776 29.09 -33.25 18.26
N VAL A 777 29.61 -34.48 18.38
CA VAL A 777 31.00 -34.73 18.80
C VAL A 777 32.00 -34.22 17.75
N LYS A 778 31.72 -34.41 16.45
CA LYS A 778 32.51 -33.82 15.36
C LYS A 778 32.42 -32.29 15.40
N HIS A 779 31.22 -31.73 15.53
CA HIS A 779 30.99 -30.30 15.63
C HIS A 779 31.77 -29.65 16.79
N LEU A 780 31.94 -30.36 17.92
CA LEU A 780 32.77 -29.88 19.05
C LEU A 780 34.27 -29.83 18.74
N THR A 781 34.78 -30.74 17.90
CA THR A 781 36.22 -31.00 17.73
C THR A 781 36.80 -30.52 16.41
N GLN A 782 35.99 -30.43 15.36
CA GLN A 782 36.40 -30.10 14.00
C GLN A 782 36.29 -28.61 13.70
N GLU A 783 36.96 -28.19 12.63
CA GLU A 783 36.94 -26.83 12.06
C GLU A 783 35.50 -26.31 11.85
N VAL A 784 35.22 -25.11 12.32
CA VAL A 784 34.02 -24.35 11.91
C VAL A 784 34.30 -23.69 10.56
N ARG A 785 33.67 -24.19 9.51
CA ARG A 785 33.77 -23.78 8.10
C ARG A 785 32.64 -22.81 7.70
N PHE A 786 32.58 -21.67 8.38
CA PHE A 786 31.59 -20.63 8.07
C PHE A 786 31.86 -19.97 6.71
N ASP A 787 33.09 -20.02 6.19
CA ASP A 787 33.43 -19.64 4.82
C ASP A 787 32.56 -20.37 3.77
N LEU A 788 32.33 -21.67 3.97
CA LEU A 788 31.50 -22.50 3.10
C LEU A 788 30.00 -22.21 3.29
N VAL A 789 29.58 -21.86 4.52
CA VAL A 789 28.20 -21.40 4.78
C VAL A 789 27.92 -20.13 4.00
N ILE A 790 28.85 -19.17 4.02
CA ILE A 790 28.73 -17.94 3.24
C ILE A 790 28.69 -18.26 1.75
N ASP A 791 29.55 -19.14 1.24
CA ASP A 791 29.51 -19.55 -0.17
C ASP A 791 28.13 -20.09 -0.58
N ASN A 792 27.56 -20.97 0.24
CA ASN A 792 26.23 -21.53 -0.04
C ASN A 792 25.11 -20.48 0.06
N LEU A 793 25.16 -19.59 1.05
CA LEU A 793 24.19 -18.50 1.18
C LEU A 793 24.23 -17.54 -0.02
N LEU A 794 25.43 -17.22 -0.51
CA LEU A 794 25.64 -16.30 -1.63
C LEU A 794 25.39 -16.91 -3.02
N GLU A 795 24.92 -18.17 -3.09
CA GLU A 795 24.28 -18.71 -4.30
C GLU A 795 22.94 -18.00 -4.60
N HIS A 796 22.38 -17.30 -3.61
CA HIS A 796 21.14 -16.54 -3.70
C HIS A 796 21.33 -15.10 -3.22
N ASP A 797 20.37 -14.22 -3.54
CA ASP A 797 20.26 -12.92 -2.86
C ASP A 797 19.58 -13.12 -1.50
N VAL A 798 20.30 -12.79 -0.42
CA VAL A 798 19.91 -13.13 0.96
C VAL A 798 19.90 -11.92 1.88
N ALA A 799 18.84 -11.77 2.66
CA ALA A 799 18.81 -10.89 3.82
C ALA A 799 19.00 -11.71 5.09
N MET A 800 19.56 -11.11 6.15
CA MET A 800 19.92 -11.87 7.35
C MET A 800 19.52 -11.15 8.63
N ILE A 801 18.76 -11.83 9.48
CA ILE A 801 18.48 -11.39 10.85
C ILE A 801 19.39 -12.18 11.78
N GLU A 802 20.33 -11.47 12.40
CA GLU A 802 21.28 -12.06 13.34
C GLU A 802 20.67 -12.10 14.74
N CYS A 803 20.37 -13.31 15.19
CA CYS A 803 19.97 -13.61 16.56
C CYS A 803 21.23 -13.78 17.40
N GLY A 804 21.71 -12.68 17.98
CA GLY A 804 22.96 -12.65 18.74
C GLY A 804 23.21 -11.30 19.40
N GLY A 805 24.24 -11.24 20.25
CA GLY A 805 24.60 -10.01 20.98
C GLY A 805 25.48 -9.02 20.21
N THR A 806 25.80 -9.28 18.93
CA THR A 806 26.59 -8.44 18.02
C THR A 806 26.27 -8.81 16.56
N SER A 807 26.63 -7.98 15.57
CA SER A 807 26.48 -8.22 14.11
C SER A 807 27.67 -8.98 13.48
N VAL A 808 28.27 -9.93 14.21
CA VAL A 808 29.54 -10.52 13.78
C VAL A 808 29.37 -11.35 12.51
N LEU A 809 28.32 -12.16 12.42
CA LEU A 809 28.08 -12.99 11.24
C LEU A 809 27.72 -12.12 10.03
N GLY A 810 26.98 -11.04 10.25
CA GLY A 810 26.71 -10.03 9.23
C GLY A 810 27.95 -9.44 8.60
N ASP A 811 28.89 -8.99 9.43
CA ASP A 811 30.16 -8.43 8.98
C ASP A 811 30.97 -9.45 8.15
N LEU A 812 30.88 -10.74 8.50
CA LEU A 812 31.55 -11.82 7.74
C LEU A 812 30.95 -12.00 6.35
N VAL A 813 29.62 -12.06 6.24
CA VAL A 813 28.95 -12.20 4.94
C VAL A 813 29.22 -10.95 4.09
N GLN A 814 29.08 -9.75 4.67
CA GLN A 814 29.31 -8.46 4.01
C GLN A 814 30.73 -8.34 3.42
N ALA A 815 31.73 -8.89 4.12
CA ALA A 815 33.11 -8.86 3.65
C ALA A 815 33.36 -9.66 2.35
N LYS A 816 32.45 -10.58 1.98
CA LYS A 816 32.55 -11.42 0.76
C LYS A 816 31.65 -10.92 -0.38
N LEU A 817 30.80 -9.93 -0.12
CA LEU A 817 29.87 -9.41 -1.12
C LEU A 817 30.59 -8.59 -2.20
N THR A 818 30.34 -8.98 -3.46
CA THR A 818 30.69 -8.17 -4.64
C THR A 818 29.45 -7.75 -5.45
N LYS A 819 28.29 -8.40 -5.22
CA LYS A 819 27.04 -8.20 -5.99
C LYS A 819 25.72 -8.23 -5.20
N PHE A 820 25.62 -8.96 -4.07
CA PHE A 820 24.37 -9.13 -3.30
C PHE A 820 24.24 -8.16 -2.13
N SER A 821 23.03 -8.00 -1.60
CA SER A 821 22.74 -7.10 -0.48
C SER A 821 22.49 -7.88 0.81
N VAL A 822 23.39 -7.77 1.80
CA VAL A 822 23.15 -8.31 3.14
C VAL A 822 22.78 -7.14 4.04
N THR A 823 21.53 -7.12 4.48
CA THR A 823 21.14 -6.22 5.57
C THR A 823 21.28 -6.99 6.87
N THR A 824 22.24 -6.59 7.72
CA THR A 824 22.38 -7.11 9.08
C THR A 824 22.08 -6.05 10.10
N VAL A 825 21.39 -6.45 11.15
CA VAL A 825 20.86 -5.54 12.15
C VAL A 825 21.37 -5.98 13.51
N PHE A 826 22.20 -5.13 14.10
CA PHE A 826 22.49 -5.18 15.54
C PHE A 826 22.97 -3.83 16.06
N SER A 827 22.22 -3.24 16.99
CA SER A 827 22.66 -2.08 17.78
C SER A 827 22.87 -2.51 19.23
N LYS A 828 24.10 -2.39 19.72
CA LYS A 828 24.55 -2.88 21.04
C LYS A 828 23.86 -2.23 22.25
N ASN A 829 22.96 -1.26 22.06
CA ASN A 829 22.26 -0.57 23.14
C ASN A 829 20.79 -0.23 22.83
N GLU A 830 20.19 -0.80 21.78
CA GLU A 830 18.83 -0.46 21.33
C GLU A 830 18.05 -1.72 20.91
N GLU A 831 17.76 -2.60 21.86
CA GLU A 831 17.07 -3.89 21.58
C GLU A 831 15.67 -3.70 20.98
N ASN A 832 14.95 -2.63 21.34
CA ASN A 832 13.69 -2.23 20.69
C ASN A 832 13.88 -1.88 19.20
N LYS A 833 14.97 -1.18 18.88
CA LYS A 833 15.29 -0.82 17.51
C LYS A 833 15.68 -2.03 16.69
N TRP A 834 16.45 -2.97 17.27
CA TRP A 834 16.75 -4.26 16.65
C TRP A 834 15.47 -5.02 16.24
N LEU A 835 14.43 -5.02 17.09
CA LEU A 835 13.15 -5.67 16.77
C LEU A 835 12.47 -4.99 15.57
N ALA A 836 12.36 -3.66 15.58
CA ALA A 836 11.76 -2.89 14.49
C ALA A 836 12.56 -3.02 13.17
N GLU A 837 13.89 -3.04 13.24
CA GLU A 837 14.78 -3.25 12.10
C GLU A 837 14.69 -4.69 11.55
N SER A 838 14.48 -5.68 12.40
CA SER A 838 14.22 -7.07 11.99
C SER A 838 12.89 -7.18 11.24
N HIS A 839 11.83 -6.51 11.72
CA HIS A 839 10.56 -6.40 10.99
C HIS A 839 10.72 -5.64 9.67
N ALA A 840 11.53 -4.59 9.63
CA ALA A 840 11.85 -3.86 8.41
C ALA A 840 12.49 -4.78 7.34
N ILE A 841 13.47 -5.60 7.73
CA ILE A 841 14.09 -6.58 6.83
C ILE A 841 13.04 -7.58 6.32
N ALA A 842 12.28 -8.18 7.24
CA ALA A 842 11.27 -9.17 6.90
C ALA A 842 10.20 -8.60 5.96
N PHE A 843 9.77 -7.35 6.21
CA PHE A 843 8.85 -6.64 5.34
C PHE A 843 9.40 -6.49 3.92
N CYS A 844 10.65 -6.01 3.80
CA CYS A 844 11.30 -5.82 2.50
C CYS A 844 11.39 -7.14 1.72
N CYS A 845 11.62 -8.27 2.39
CA CYS A 845 11.74 -9.59 1.75
C CYS A 845 10.39 -10.30 1.50
N ASP A 846 9.25 -9.66 1.78
CA ASP A 846 7.94 -10.31 1.77
C ASP A 846 7.87 -11.56 2.65
N ARG A 847 8.37 -11.42 3.87
CA ARG A 847 8.38 -12.46 4.91
C ARG A 847 7.80 -11.97 6.22
N LEU A 848 7.01 -10.90 6.20
CA LEU A 848 6.29 -10.42 7.38
C LEU A 848 4.80 -10.73 7.22
N ASN A 849 4.36 -11.82 7.86
CA ASN A 849 2.99 -12.29 7.87
C ASN A 849 2.43 -12.21 9.29
N GLY A 850 1.77 -11.10 9.63
CA GLY A 850 1.03 -10.99 10.89
C GLY A 850 -0.47 -11.13 10.72
N GLU A 851 -1.14 -11.54 11.79
CA GLU A 851 -2.61 -11.46 11.87
C GLU A 851 -3.03 -10.00 11.66
N SER A 852 -3.70 -9.73 10.54
CA SER A 852 -4.17 -8.41 10.18
C SER A 852 -5.30 -8.00 11.12
N LYS A 853 -4.96 -7.27 12.18
CA LYS A 853 -5.93 -6.45 12.89
C LYS A 853 -5.83 -5.05 12.33
N ARG A 854 -6.89 -4.65 11.61
CA ARG A 854 -7.07 -3.27 11.14
C ARG A 854 -6.77 -2.31 12.28
N GLN A 855 -5.99 -1.28 11.97
CA GLN A 855 -5.65 -0.23 12.92
C GLN A 855 -6.54 0.99 12.69
N PRO A 856 -6.79 1.82 13.72
CA PRO A 856 -7.47 3.08 13.53
C PRO A 856 -6.82 3.90 12.40
N PRO A 857 -7.61 4.64 11.60
CA PRO A 857 -7.07 5.44 10.50
C PRO A 857 -6.10 6.51 11.04
N ALA A 858 -5.03 6.75 10.28
CA ALA A 858 -4.07 7.81 10.55
C ALA A 858 -4.14 8.87 9.44
N ASN A 859 -3.89 10.14 9.79
CA ASN A 859 -3.81 11.22 8.80
C ASN A 859 -2.44 11.19 8.11
N ILE A 860 -2.31 10.34 7.10
CA ILE A 860 -1.05 10.05 6.40
C ILE A 860 -1.23 10.15 4.88
N PRO A 861 -0.15 10.36 4.11
CA PRO A 861 -0.23 10.39 2.65
C PRO A 861 -0.89 9.15 2.04
N SER A 862 -1.59 9.34 0.92
CA SER A 862 -2.06 8.27 0.05
C SER A 862 -0.94 7.72 -0.84
N TYR A 863 -1.18 6.58 -1.48
CA TYR A 863 -0.28 6.01 -2.48
C TYR A 863 0.05 6.96 -3.64
N CYS A 864 1.34 7.10 -3.94
CA CYS A 864 1.90 7.78 -5.11
C CYS A 864 1.99 6.80 -6.28
N PHE A 865 1.01 6.90 -7.18
CA PHE A 865 0.96 6.14 -8.42
C PHE A 865 2.12 6.48 -9.36
N ASP A 866 2.77 5.47 -9.93
CA ASP A 866 3.76 5.63 -11.01
C ASP A 866 3.02 5.75 -12.33
N THR A 867 2.54 6.96 -12.60
CA THR A 867 1.68 7.21 -13.74
C THR A 867 2.49 7.43 -15.01
N THR A 868 2.06 6.78 -16.09
CA THR A 868 2.57 7.03 -17.43
C THR A 868 1.45 7.52 -18.35
N ARG A 869 1.85 8.14 -19.47
CA ARG A 869 0.91 8.62 -20.49
C ARG A 869 0.26 7.44 -21.21
N PHE A 870 -1.07 7.40 -21.15
CA PHE A 870 -1.91 6.51 -21.93
C PHE A 870 -2.93 7.33 -22.73
N TRP A 871 -2.67 7.46 -24.03
CA TRP A 871 -3.51 8.24 -24.93
C TRP A 871 -3.42 7.70 -26.36
N SER A 872 -4.55 7.35 -26.97
CA SER A 872 -4.59 7.11 -28.41
C SER A 872 -4.37 8.42 -29.17
N GLU A 873 -3.28 8.50 -29.93
CA GLU A 873 -2.95 9.66 -30.80
C GLU A 873 -3.99 9.88 -31.92
N GLN A 874 -4.96 8.98 -32.05
CA GLN A 874 -6.07 9.02 -33.01
C GLN A 874 -7.42 9.28 -32.33
N ALA A 875 -7.45 9.48 -31.00
CA ALA A 875 -8.62 9.96 -30.27
C ALA A 875 -9.00 11.36 -30.80
N PRO A 876 -10.30 11.65 -30.94
CA PRO A 876 -10.75 12.88 -31.55
C PRO A 876 -10.32 14.07 -30.68
N HIS A 877 -9.55 14.98 -31.27
CA HIS A 877 -9.39 16.34 -30.76
C HIS A 877 -10.68 17.18 -30.89
N ALA A 878 -11.72 16.64 -31.57
CA ALA A 878 -13.04 17.26 -31.70
C ALA A 878 -14.15 16.19 -31.69
N VAL A 879 -15.08 16.29 -30.73
CA VAL A 879 -16.25 15.42 -30.63
C VAL A 879 -17.09 15.51 -31.90
N ARG A 880 -17.13 14.43 -32.70
CA ARG A 880 -18.12 14.24 -33.76
C ARG A 880 -19.24 13.36 -33.20
N TRP A 881 -20.45 13.90 -33.14
CA TRP A 881 -21.65 13.08 -33.01
C TRP A 881 -21.76 12.22 -34.28
N GLN A 882 -21.56 10.90 -34.15
CA GLN A 882 -21.47 9.97 -35.27
C GLN A 882 -22.80 9.80 -36.01
N SER A 883 -22.75 9.92 -37.34
CA SER A 883 -23.58 9.12 -38.25
C SER A 883 -22.73 8.74 -39.46
N GLU A 884 -22.70 7.43 -39.75
CA GLU A 884 -22.16 6.75 -40.95
C GLU A 884 -20.77 6.09 -40.79
N VAL A 885 -20.78 4.75 -40.66
CA VAL A 885 -19.63 3.87 -40.88
C VAL A 885 -19.82 3.21 -42.25
N ASN A 886 -18.82 3.32 -43.12
CA ASN A 886 -18.75 2.60 -44.40
C ASN A 886 -17.56 1.63 -44.37
N SER A 887 -17.85 0.37 -44.72
CA SER A 887 -16.95 -0.78 -44.77
C SER A 887 -16.02 -0.78 -45.98
N LYS A 888 -14.73 -1.10 -45.79
CA LYS A 888 -13.89 -1.68 -46.85
C LYS A 888 -12.91 -2.71 -46.28
N VAL A 889 -13.00 -3.92 -46.83
CA VAL A 889 -12.10 -5.07 -46.64
C VAL A 889 -11.05 -5.05 -47.75
N LEU A 890 -9.77 -5.29 -47.42
CA LEU A 890 -8.74 -5.69 -48.37
C LEU A 890 -7.88 -6.82 -47.79
N SER A 891 -7.37 -7.63 -48.72
CA SER A 891 -6.95 -9.04 -48.66
C SER A 891 -5.56 -9.32 -48.08
N GLN A 892 -5.39 -10.57 -47.63
CA GLN A 892 -4.15 -11.26 -47.24
C GLN A 892 -3.36 -11.83 -48.43
N ASP A 893 -2.05 -12.01 -48.23
CA ASP A 893 -1.10 -13.08 -48.64
C ASP A 893 0.33 -12.51 -48.39
N GLU A 894 1.41 -13.17 -47.95
CA GLU A 894 1.92 -14.56 -48.05
C GLU A 894 2.77 -14.90 -46.79
N ALA A 895 2.99 -16.19 -46.52
CA ALA A 895 3.84 -16.73 -45.44
C ALA A 895 5.15 -17.33 -46.00
N GLU A 896 6.25 -17.23 -45.24
CA GLU A 896 7.51 -17.96 -45.45
C GLU A 896 7.85 -18.80 -44.20
N GLU A 897 8.43 -19.99 -44.44
CA GLU A 897 8.83 -21.03 -43.47
C GLU A 897 9.91 -20.58 -42.48
N VAL A 898 9.88 -21.17 -41.29
CA VAL A 898 10.64 -20.71 -40.12
C VAL A 898 11.12 -21.92 -39.28
N VAL A 899 12.38 -21.89 -38.86
CA VAL A 899 13.10 -22.96 -38.12
C VAL A 899 13.23 -22.63 -36.62
N ASP A 900 12.85 -23.58 -35.76
CA ASP A 900 13.00 -23.77 -34.28
C ASP A 900 13.42 -22.61 -33.32
N ASP A 901 14.34 -21.70 -33.69
CA ASP A 901 14.67 -20.49 -32.89
C ASP A 901 13.64 -19.35 -33.14
N GLU A 902 12.99 -19.40 -34.29
CA GLU A 902 12.01 -18.42 -34.74
C GLU A 902 10.60 -18.67 -34.19
N LEU A 903 10.21 -19.91 -33.83
CA LEU A 903 8.93 -20.16 -33.13
C LEU A 903 8.91 -19.45 -31.77
N THR A 904 10.01 -19.55 -31.02
CA THR A 904 10.17 -18.85 -29.75
C THR A 904 10.13 -17.33 -29.97
N ALA A 905 10.82 -16.82 -31.00
CA ALA A 905 10.80 -15.39 -31.34
C ALA A 905 9.41 -14.91 -31.76
N TRP A 906 8.68 -15.70 -32.54
CA TRP A 906 7.32 -15.41 -32.98
C TRP A 906 6.34 -15.43 -31.80
N LEU A 907 6.39 -16.43 -30.92
CA LEU A 907 5.55 -16.48 -29.72
C LEU A 907 5.85 -15.33 -28.76
N LYS A 908 7.12 -14.95 -28.59
CA LYS A 908 7.50 -13.74 -27.86
C LYS A 908 6.93 -12.50 -28.53
N SER A 909 6.98 -12.40 -29.86
CA SER A 909 6.38 -11.29 -30.62
C SER A 909 4.86 -11.23 -30.46
N LEU A 910 4.19 -12.39 -30.37
CA LEU A 910 2.75 -12.51 -30.18
C LEU A 910 2.35 -12.07 -28.76
N TRP A 911 3.11 -12.49 -27.74
CA TRP A 911 2.96 -11.99 -26.37
C TRP A 911 3.21 -10.48 -26.32
N CYS A 912 4.27 -9.96 -26.96
CA CYS A 912 4.53 -8.52 -27.03
C CYS A 912 3.41 -7.76 -27.74
N ALA A 913 2.83 -8.31 -28.81
CA ALA A 913 1.74 -7.68 -29.54
C ALA A 913 0.47 -7.55 -28.69
N GLU A 914 0.15 -8.56 -27.87
CA GLU A 914 -1.05 -8.55 -27.03
C GLU A 914 -0.83 -7.88 -25.65
N LEU A 915 0.40 -7.85 -25.14
CA LEU A 915 0.74 -7.21 -23.86
C LEU A 915 1.14 -5.73 -24.02
N GLY A 916 1.60 -5.32 -25.21
CA GLY A 916 1.94 -3.93 -25.57
C GLY A 916 3.42 -3.71 -25.90
N ALA A 917 3.71 -2.61 -26.62
CA ALA A 917 5.06 -2.26 -27.05
C ALA A 917 6.00 -1.97 -25.86
N GLY A 918 7.21 -2.55 -25.88
CA GLY A 918 8.25 -2.35 -24.85
C GLY A 918 8.33 -3.45 -23.79
N VAL A 919 7.45 -4.45 -23.82
CA VAL A 919 7.55 -5.64 -22.97
C VAL A 919 8.67 -6.54 -23.49
N THR A 920 9.57 -7.00 -22.60
CA THR A 920 10.62 -7.98 -22.92
C THR A 920 10.24 -9.32 -22.33
N ILE A 921 10.13 -10.37 -23.15
CA ILE A 921 9.71 -11.71 -22.72
C ILE A 921 10.92 -12.64 -22.57
N ASN A 922 11.07 -13.21 -21.38
CA ASN A 922 11.98 -14.30 -21.04
C ASN A 922 11.17 -15.49 -20.47
N ASP A 923 11.82 -16.62 -20.20
CA ASP A 923 11.12 -17.85 -19.82
C ASP A 923 10.41 -17.75 -18.46
N ASP A 924 10.88 -16.88 -17.57
CA ASP A 924 10.29 -16.61 -16.25
C ASP A 924 9.22 -15.51 -16.27
N SER A 925 8.95 -14.92 -17.44
CA SER A 925 7.99 -13.83 -17.59
C SER A 925 6.58 -14.31 -17.29
N ASP A 926 6.02 -13.84 -16.16
CA ASP A 926 4.65 -14.16 -15.75
C ASP A 926 3.64 -13.37 -16.61
N PHE A 927 2.75 -14.10 -17.28
CA PHE A 927 1.75 -13.58 -18.20
C PHE A 927 0.86 -12.52 -17.56
N TYR A 928 0.39 -12.75 -16.34
CA TYR A 928 -0.50 -11.83 -15.62
C TYR A 928 0.27 -10.65 -15.01
N ALA A 929 1.49 -10.88 -14.52
CA ALA A 929 2.35 -9.82 -14.01
C ALA A 929 2.74 -8.81 -15.10
N LEU A 930 2.82 -9.27 -16.35
CA LEU A 930 3.01 -8.42 -17.54
C LEU A 930 1.71 -7.78 -18.05
N GLY A 931 0.61 -7.91 -17.31
CA GLY A 931 -0.70 -7.32 -17.61
C GLY A 931 -1.63 -8.22 -18.41
N GLY A 932 -1.21 -9.44 -18.77
CA GLY A 932 -2.01 -10.41 -19.52
C GLY A 932 -3.32 -10.74 -18.84
N ASN A 933 -4.34 -11.05 -19.63
CA ASN A 933 -5.68 -11.37 -19.17
C ASN A 933 -6.31 -12.46 -20.04
N SER A 934 -7.48 -12.95 -19.64
CA SER A 934 -8.15 -14.04 -20.37
C SER A 934 -8.42 -13.71 -21.83
N LEU A 935 -8.59 -12.43 -22.18
CA LEU A 935 -8.81 -12.01 -23.56
C LEU A 935 -7.54 -12.08 -24.40
N ALA A 936 -6.42 -11.59 -23.87
CA ALA A 936 -5.10 -11.75 -24.50
C ALA A 936 -4.74 -13.23 -24.63
N ALA A 937 -5.09 -14.06 -23.63
CA ALA A 937 -4.91 -15.51 -23.69
C ALA A 937 -5.77 -16.15 -24.81
N ILE A 938 -7.04 -15.76 -24.95
CA ILE A 938 -7.89 -16.19 -26.08
C ILE A 938 -7.25 -15.82 -27.41
N GLN A 939 -6.73 -14.59 -27.54
CA GLN A 939 -6.14 -14.10 -28.78
C GLN A 939 -4.86 -14.84 -29.14
N ILE A 940 -4.01 -15.12 -28.15
CA ILE A 940 -2.82 -15.95 -28.35
C ILE A 940 -3.24 -17.35 -28.80
N CYS A 941 -4.21 -17.98 -28.14
CA CYS A 941 -4.70 -19.31 -28.52
C CYS A 941 -5.34 -19.33 -29.93
N ASP A 942 -6.12 -18.30 -30.29
CA ASP A 942 -6.72 -18.16 -31.62
C ASP A 942 -5.65 -17.94 -32.72
N GLN A 943 -4.57 -17.22 -32.41
CA GLN A 943 -3.44 -17.06 -33.33
C GLN A 943 -2.60 -18.33 -33.47
N LEU A 944 -2.44 -19.12 -32.41
CA LEU A 944 -1.85 -20.47 -32.49
C LEU A 944 -2.68 -21.38 -33.40
N GLU A 945 -3.99 -21.41 -33.21
CA GLU A 945 -4.90 -22.22 -34.03
C GLU A 945 -4.90 -21.77 -35.49
N LYS A 946 -4.90 -20.45 -35.76
CA LYS A 946 -4.88 -19.91 -37.13
C LYS A 946 -3.57 -20.09 -37.87
N GLN A 947 -2.43 -19.98 -37.18
CA GLN A 947 -1.11 -19.98 -37.83
C GLN A 947 -0.42 -21.34 -37.80
N LEU A 948 -0.73 -22.19 -36.81
CA LEU A 948 -0.08 -23.49 -36.62
C LEU A 948 -1.06 -24.67 -36.70
N ASP A 949 -2.37 -24.43 -36.90
CA ASP A 949 -3.43 -25.46 -36.86
C ASP A 949 -3.45 -26.25 -35.54
N LEU A 950 -2.89 -25.67 -34.47
CA LEU A 950 -2.71 -26.31 -33.17
C LEU A 950 -3.73 -25.77 -32.17
N SER A 951 -4.67 -26.61 -31.73
CA SER A 951 -5.66 -26.23 -30.72
C SER A 951 -5.07 -26.26 -29.31
N PHE A 952 -4.79 -25.08 -28.75
CA PHE A 952 -4.29 -24.96 -27.37
C PHE A 952 -5.43 -24.71 -26.38
N PRO A 953 -5.72 -25.63 -25.42
CA PRO A 953 -6.81 -25.43 -24.48
C PRO A 953 -6.58 -24.20 -23.60
N ILE A 954 -7.50 -23.23 -23.63
CA ILE A 954 -7.36 -22.00 -22.85
C ILE A 954 -7.21 -22.25 -21.35
N SER A 955 -7.84 -23.30 -20.82
CA SER A 955 -7.69 -23.69 -19.41
C SER A 955 -6.27 -24.12 -19.07
N ARG A 956 -5.47 -24.62 -20.02
CA ARG A 956 -4.06 -24.92 -19.81
C ARG A 956 -3.23 -23.64 -19.86
N PHE A 957 -3.53 -22.72 -20.77
CA PHE A 957 -2.88 -21.41 -20.87
C PHE A 957 -3.04 -20.61 -19.58
N LEU A 958 -4.27 -20.50 -19.07
CA LEU A 958 -4.58 -19.71 -17.88
C LEU A 958 -3.93 -20.26 -16.60
N ASN A 959 -3.58 -21.55 -16.57
CA ASN A 959 -2.92 -22.22 -15.46
C ASN A 959 -1.38 -22.18 -15.56
N GLN A 960 -0.83 -21.75 -16.69
CA GLN A 960 0.61 -21.58 -16.90
C GLN A 960 0.95 -20.12 -16.70
N ARG A 961 1.71 -19.86 -15.63
CA ARG A 961 1.99 -18.49 -15.23
C ARG A 961 3.09 -17.89 -16.07
N THR A 962 4.13 -18.66 -16.42
CA THR A 962 5.30 -18.13 -17.14
C THR A 962 5.38 -18.54 -18.61
N PHE A 963 6.08 -17.73 -19.42
CA PHE A 963 6.33 -18.03 -20.83
C PHE A 963 7.00 -19.39 -21.05
N GLY A 964 7.96 -19.78 -20.21
CA GLY A 964 8.63 -21.07 -20.28
C GLY A 964 7.70 -22.25 -19.98
N GLN A 965 6.77 -22.10 -19.02
CA GLN A 965 5.75 -23.12 -18.75
C GLN A 965 4.77 -23.28 -19.92
N PHE A 966 4.38 -22.16 -20.52
CA PHE A 966 3.58 -22.12 -21.74
C PHE A 966 4.30 -22.83 -22.89
N MET A 967 5.57 -22.49 -23.12
CA MET A 967 6.38 -23.07 -24.19
C MET A 967 6.56 -24.59 -24.02
N ASN A 968 6.94 -25.04 -22.83
CA ASN A 968 7.11 -26.46 -22.53
C ASN A 968 5.83 -27.26 -22.77
N THR A 969 4.67 -26.67 -22.46
CA THR A 969 3.39 -27.36 -22.64
C THR A 969 2.93 -27.34 -24.09
N LEU A 970 3.22 -26.26 -24.84
CA LEU A 970 2.98 -26.20 -26.28
C LEU A 970 3.78 -27.30 -27.01
N MET A 971 5.06 -27.45 -26.67
CA MET A 971 5.91 -28.51 -27.23
C MET A 971 5.40 -29.91 -26.86
N ALA A 972 4.99 -30.13 -25.61
CA ALA A 972 4.42 -31.40 -25.19
C ALA A 972 3.09 -31.75 -25.90
N LEU A 973 2.23 -30.75 -26.16
CA LEU A 973 0.99 -30.92 -26.91
C LEU A 973 1.24 -31.23 -28.39
N ALA A 974 2.25 -30.59 -28.99
CA ALA A 974 2.67 -30.89 -30.35
C ALA A 974 3.18 -32.34 -30.50
N GLU A 975 3.94 -32.84 -29.51
CA GLU A 975 4.43 -34.24 -29.51
C GLU A 975 3.30 -35.28 -29.40
N GLU A 976 2.15 -34.92 -28.81
CA GLU A 976 0.97 -35.78 -28.69
C GLU A 976 0.14 -35.85 -29.99
N GLN A 977 0.37 -34.94 -30.96
CA GLN A 977 -0.38 -34.83 -32.23
C GLN A 977 0.56 -34.91 -33.46
N PRO A 978 0.94 -36.12 -33.91
CA PRO A 978 1.99 -36.30 -34.91
C PRO A 978 1.70 -35.76 -36.31
N GLU A 979 0.44 -35.46 -36.66
CA GLU A 979 0.06 -34.77 -37.91
C GLU A 979 0.30 -33.24 -37.83
N GLU A 980 0.28 -32.65 -36.64
CA GLU A 980 0.51 -31.21 -36.41
C GLU A 980 2.01 -30.87 -36.29
N MET A 981 2.85 -31.85 -35.93
CA MET A 981 4.31 -31.73 -35.88
C MET A 981 4.97 -31.41 -37.23
N GLU A 982 4.30 -31.67 -38.35
CA GLU A 982 4.79 -31.37 -39.70
C GLU A 982 4.55 -29.90 -40.11
N ASN A 983 3.64 -29.19 -39.42
CA ASN A 983 3.44 -27.74 -39.56
C ASN A 983 4.31 -26.91 -38.59
N ILE A 984 4.78 -27.52 -37.49
CA ILE A 984 5.62 -26.89 -36.47
C ILE A 984 7.13 -27.03 -36.77
N ARG A 985 7.52 -28.09 -37.50
CA ARG A 985 8.88 -28.31 -38.01
C ARG A 985 9.09 -27.59 -39.33
#